data_AF-A0A423V9B4-F1
#
_entry.id   AF-A0A423V9B4-F1
#
_cell.length_a   1.000
_cell.length_b   1.000
_cell.length_c   1.000
_cell.angle_alpha   90.00
_cell.angle_beta   90.00
_cell.angle_gamma   90.00
#
_symmetry.space_group_name_H-M   'P 1'
#
loop_
_entity.id
_entity.type
_entity.pdbx_description
1 polymer ?
#
loop_
_entity_poly.entity_id
_entity_poly.type
_entity_poly.pdbx_seq_one_letter_code
_entity_poly.pdbx_strand_id
1 'polypeptide(L)'
;MRLATKSSSFTSARQWLLLSDIHFRAHDLDRIQRTAQWIETLPQKHAIQRIVICGDLLSSRTNQPTHVLSACYRFLGHLIDAVPRVDILLGNHDLAHRRDYNTTALDVLGIGRLGPFVKLHSAVSNHEWDGRRVLVLPFREDQADLTEAVSRLDPRHAAETVAFAHLAIHKAVTQRHIVRPITGESARPITHRGLTGPSHFAGLARTFTGHFHSHQTMIQPDTSSSDRLQGSVTYIGSPLQLTWADLHDEQRGVVLLDPATLQHELLINPHAVDFVTAEVDKVLHGSVDADGVVGKHVMLTGELTQFKYVTARDKLLSQGARSVRNWSPMIPVLQPDHHADFHILGATVPASDSGLSSMGVPSESTEEVQSDSLHLEDECLQGPNIPGSRRSGEPDSTPQMHPLDLDQHAQKYVEVLELDPSLASRRKELIQTGRRLIQECGAAAVADGEAPTPRYQDMISTTPSRPYTKSSATKEATENAEARHIFVAQPQVLNMTNFLGVQDTVTFDFGGLPRGSLAFVVGRNGAGKSTILEAMTWCQFGRCVRGGLAVNDVVNDVVGRDCEVSLEFSNGYTITRYRKHKVGGNRVVVSLRGAVQTQLEKDNPRATQAAIDELLGIDFDTYIRTVVLGHESAAGFLSSTALQRRELIESALGLSTLDRLFDMTRRMVKDVDVENAEQLSQREGLTQTIRHVEGRLADLKRRRQQVQSDALETAKALAKAQEEMSKLQVERDMIVEAMRQDQATVDHALAGLQDQVDSARREVDLLKTSAQSAGIRIACDHEQFLSRSESLEAERRLHDLRLAAVSIKPSSSWLGRVVHAVNNRMGRLQQQLMHRIQETGSVQAEAHQPMMYGRRWFTFQFAPACLVAVERIGKKLRGIEADMEETKQQAFLDQLRGKIINAERELSTLTNTTERITERVALARRSNVKHVRKILMEMSIEEARDIEKRYSVAESRLAIVMAECNQVMQERIRQEQEVCERGNQLEVKLAALGHKVTRMQNDLENNKGQEATYAQLNETEQQSLSRLRQQQIARDAHAEHLASHRTLLKFWESASARRSTVARVSYREYVLGKTLPELNSLVTQILAVLYDDTRHVRGMTSGMLRSLFQDPEDQDVNIQQTIAGVDADDARSAVAAGTVLDKTLGINSALSYAKRSGGERKRIDLALFFALLHLGHARSRHRARYLLVDEVFDSLDAAGQAVVVRWCRSSLMARMDFALVITHSEYMGASDGGGWAGEAIVRIETRMGDRGTVFELDGR
;
A
#
# COMPACT_ATOMS: atom_id res chain seq x y z
N MET A 1 -26.39 60.84 44.35
CA MET A 1 -25.39 61.85 43.99
C MET A 1 -24.27 61.16 43.23
N ARG A 2 -24.09 61.50 41.94
CA ARG A 2 -22.96 61.14 41.03
C ARG A 2 -22.81 59.64 40.68
N LEU A 3 -22.56 59.22 39.43
CA LEU A 3 -22.23 59.91 38.18
C LEU A 3 -22.60 58.97 37.01
N ALA A 4 -23.15 59.57 35.95
CA ALA A 4 -23.35 58.92 34.67
C ALA A 4 -22.00 58.73 33.95
N THR A 5 -21.73 57.50 33.52
CA THR A 5 -20.75 57.21 32.46
C THR A 5 -21.48 56.52 31.31
N LYS A 6 -21.39 57.15 30.14
CA LYS A 6 -21.96 56.77 28.86
C LYS A 6 -21.83 55.25 28.59
N SER A 7 -22.95 54.53 28.63
CA SER A 7 -23.03 53.19 28.05
C SER A 7 -23.25 53.33 26.54
N SER A 8 -22.18 53.16 25.77
CA SER A 8 -22.28 52.83 24.35
C SER A 8 -23.17 51.60 24.19
N SER A 9 -24.21 51.73 23.39
CA SER A 9 -25.13 50.66 23.01
C SER A 9 -24.39 49.53 22.28
N PHE A 10 -23.88 48.55 23.01
CA PHE A 10 -23.63 47.21 22.48
C PHE A 10 -24.93 46.42 22.62
N THR A 11 -25.74 46.43 21.56
CA THR A 11 -26.70 45.35 21.32
C THR A 11 -25.89 44.06 21.27
N SER A 12 -26.01 43.18 22.28
CA SER A 12 -25.28 41.91 22.30
C SER A 12 -25.68 41.10 21.07
N ALA A 13 -24.78 40.94 20.10
CA ALA A 13 -25.00 40.07 18.96
C ALA A 13 -25.22 38.65 19.48
N ARG A 14 -26.40 38.09 19.21
CA ARG A 14 -26.81 36.77 19.71
C ARG A 14 -26.17 35.70 18.83
N GLN A 15 -25.40 34.80 19.42
CA GLN A 15 -24.59 33.83 18.68
C GLN A 15 -25.27 32.46 18.57
N TRP A 16 -24.94 31.71 17.52
CA TRP A 16 -25.29 30.31 17.33
C TRP A 16 -24.07 29.43 17.59
N LEU A 17 -24.25 28.32 18.31
CA LEU A 17 -23.20 27.34 18.53
C LEU A 17 -23.42 26.13 17.62
N LEU A 18 -22.41 25.78 16.83
CA LEU A 18 -22.44 24.67 15.90
C LEU A 18 -21.50 23.57 16.37
N LEU A 19 -21.99 22.33 16.41
CA LEU A 19 -21.18 21.15 16.69
C LEU A 19 -21.59 20.00 15.77
N SER A 20 -20.71 19.01 15.63
CA SER A 20 -20.92 17.85 14.78
C SER A 20 -20.04 16.68 15.22
N ASP A 21 -20.38 15.46 14.80
CA ASP A 21 -19.49 14.30 14.87
C ASP A 21 -18.93 14.04 16.29
N ILE A 22 -19.75 14.19 17.33
CA ILE A 22 -19.32 13.96 18.73
C ILE A 22 -19.19 12.47 19.04
N HIS A 23 -19.97 11.62 18.36
CA HIS A 23 -19.83 10.18 18.37
C HIS A 23 -19.83 9.54 19.77
N PHE A 24 -20.92 9.67 20.55
CA PHE A 24 -21.08 8.91 21.80
C PHE A 24 -20.92 7.40 21.55
N ARG A 25 -20.01 6.77 22.30
CA ARG A 25 -19.66 5.34 22.25
C ARG A 25 -19.13 4.86 23.59
N ALA A 26 -19.16 3.56 23.82
CA ALA A 26 -18.69 2.95 25.06
C ALA A 26 -17.16 3.10 25.25
N HIS A 27 -16.40 2.93 24.17
CA HIS A 27 -14.94 3.10 24.20
C HIS A 27 -14.59 4.59 24.26
N ASP A 28 -13.80 5.01 25.24
CA ASP A 28 -13.46 6.42 25.51
C ASP A 28 -14.66 7.31 25.92
N LEU A 29 -15.72 6.72 26.49
CA LEU A 29 -16.89 7.49 26.92
C LEU A 29 -16.52 8.61 27.89
N ASP A 30 -15.53 8.41 28.76
CA ASP A 30 -15.04 9.42 29.69
C ASP A 30 -14.46 10.64 28.98
N ARG A 31 -13.75 10.45 27.85
CA ARG A 31 -13.20 11.55 27.02
C ARG A 31 -14.32 12.34 26.35
N ILE A 32 -15.33 11.63 25.85
CA ILE A 32 -16.52 12.23 25.24
C ILE A 32 -17.31 13.00 26.29
N GLN A 33 -17.49 12.47 27.50
CA GLN A 33 -18.15 13.15 28.61
C GLN A 33 -17.39 14.39 29.07
N ARG A 34 -16.05 14.36 29.15
CA ARG A 34 -15.25 15.56 29.44
C ARG A 34 -15.45 16.65 28.38
N THR A 35 -15.51 16.25 27.11
CA THR A 35 -15.78 17.18 26.00
C THR A 35 -17.21 17.73 26.06
N ALA A 36 -18.19 16.88 26.35
CA ALA A 36 -19.60 17.26 26.53
C ALA A 36 -19.75 18.27 27.68
N GLN A 37 -19.15 18.02 28.83
CA GLN A 37 -19.13 18.94 29.98
C GLN A 37 -18.48 20.28 29.62
N TRP A 38 -17.39 20.29 28.85
CA TRP A 38 -16.79 21.53 28.37
C TRP A 38 -17.76 22.33 27.49
N ILE A 39 -18.43 21.66 26.53
CA ILE A 39 -19.44 22.27 25.65
C ILE A 39 -20.60 22.84 26.47
N GLU A 40 -21.07 22.13 27.50
CA GLU A 40 -22.14 22.57 28.42
C GLU A 40 -21.80 23.91 29.12
N THR A 41 -20.52 24.26 29.29
CA THR A 41 -20.12 25.56 29.87
C THR A 41 -20.17 26.74 28.91
N LEU A 42 -20.23 26.49 27.59
CA LEU A 42 -20.13 27.55 26.57
C LEU A 42 -21.36 28.45 26.50
N PRO A 43 -22.62 27.96 26.61
CA PRO A 43 -23.81 28.81 26.59
C PRO A 43 -23.77 29.96 27.60
N GLN A 44 -23.26 29.70 28.81
CA GLN A 44 -23.12 30.71 29.86
C GLN A 44 -22.04 31.77 29.55
N LYS A 45 -21.00 31.40 28.80
CA LYS A 45 -19.86 32.26 28.47
C LYS A 45 -20.10 33.15 27.24
N HIS A 46 -20.87 32.65 26.26
CA HIS A 46 -20.98 33.26 24.94
C HIS A 46 -22.40 33.72 24.55
N ALA A 47 -23.35 33.76 25.50
CA ALA A 47 -24.72 34.23 25.26
C ALA A 47 -25.38 33.57 24.03
N ILE A 48 -25.33 32.23 23.98
CA ILE A 48 -25.79 31.43 22.85
C ILE A 48 -27.32 31.39 22.81
N GLN A 49 -27.90 31.71 21.64
CA GLN A 49 -29.35 31.71 21.44
C GLN A 49 -29.87 30.40 20.84
N ARG A 50 -29.03 29.71 20.06
CA ARG A 50 -29.38 28.47 19.37
C ARG A 50 -28.17 27.56 19.26
N ILE A 51 -28.40 26.27 19.46
CA ILE A 51 -27.41 25.22 19.18
C ILE A 51 -27.86 24.45 17.95
N VAL A 52 -26.94 24.22 17.01
CA VAL A 52 -27.17 23.39 15.82
C VAL A 52 -26.18 22.23 15.82
N ILE A 53 -26.70 21.00 15.81
CA ILE A 53 -25.92 19.77 15.80
C ILE A 53 -26.01 19.14 14.40
N CYS A 54 -24.91 19.15 13.65
CA CYS A 54 -24.84 18.68 12.27
C CYS A 54 -24.57 17.16 12.14
N GLY A 55 -25.28 16.34 12.91
CA GLY A 55 -25.25 14.87 12.80
C GLY A 55 -24.12 14.16 13.55
N ASP A 56 -24.26 12.84 13.60
CA ASP A 56 -23.36 11.87 14.23
C ASP A 56 -23.19 12.10 15.74
N LEU A 57 -24.33 12.13 16.43
CA LEU A 57 -24.40 12.11 17.89
C LEU A 57 -23.98 10.74 18.44
N LEU A 58 -24.37 9.65 17.78
CA LEU A 58 -23.99 8.28 18.16
C LEU A 58 -22.90 7.74 17.22
N SER A 59 -22.08 6.80 17.71
CA SER A 59 -21.04 6.15 16.87
C SER A 59 -21.54 4.96 16.04
N SER A 60 -22.73 4.45 16.33
CA SER A 60 -23.26 3.23 15.71
C SER A 60 -24.77 3.34 15.53
N ARG A 61 -25.23 2.81 14.38
CA ARG A 61 -26.63 2.71 13.95
C ARG A 61 -27.45 1.74 14.81
N THR A 62 -26.79 0.72 15.37
CA THR A 62 -27.42 -0.36 16.14
C THR A 62 -26.62 -0.67 17.40
N ASN A 63 -27.32 -1.16 18.44
CA ASN A 63 -26.72 -1.75 19.64
C ASN A 63 -25.88 -0.79 20.52
N GLN A 64 -26.45 0.35 20.91
CA GLN A 64 -25.82 1.26 21.87
C GLN A 64 -26.05 0.81 23.32
N PRO A 65 -25.00 0.66 24.14
CA PRO A 65 -25.18 0.36 25.56
C PRO A 65 -25.98 1.44 26.29
N THR A 66 -26.82 1.04 27.24
CA THR A 66 -27.71 1.96 27.98
C THR A 66 -26.96 3.12 28.65
N HIS A 67 -25.72 2.90 29.12
CA HIS A 67 -24.91 3.94 29.74
C HIS A 67 -24.41 5.00 28.72
N VAL A 68 -24.17 4.62 27.46
CA VAL A 68 -23.83 5.55 26.37
C VAL A 68 -25.07 6.39 26.01
N LEU A 69 -26.22 5.74 25.86
CA LEU A 69 -27.50 6.44 25.61
C LEU A 69 -27.84 7.40 26.75
N SER A 70 -27.61 6.99 28.00
CA SER A 70 -27.81 7.83 29.18
C SER A 70 -26.87 9.04 29.19
N ALA A 71 -25.60 8.88 28.80
CA ALA A 71 -24.66 9.99 28.69
C ALA A 71 -25.08 10.99 27.61
N CYS A 72 -25.47 10.50 26.43
CA CYS A 72 -26.00 11.33 25.34
C CYS A 72 -27.29 12.05 25.76
N TYR A 73 -28.22 11.35 26.42
CA TYR A 73 -29.47 11.92 26.94
C TYR A 73 -29.21 13.07 27.92
N ARG A 74 -28.29 12.89 28.87
CA ARG A 74 -27.94 13.94 29.86
C ARG A 74 -27.29 15.14 29.20
N PHE A 75 -26.35 14.92 28.28
CA PHE A 75 -25.73 15.98 27.50
C PHE A 75 -26.79 16.82 26.77
N LEU A 76 -27.70 16.18 26.04
CA LEU A 76 -28.79 16.88 25.37
C LEU A 76 -29.70 17.60 26.38
N GLY A 77 -30.04 16.97 27.51
CA GLY A 77 -30.81 17.59 28.58
C GLY A 77 -30.18 18.89 29.09
N HIS A 78 -28.89 18.88 29.40
CA HIS A 78 -28.17 20.07 29.87
C HIS A 78 -28.11 21.17 28.81
N LEU A 79 -27.95 20.82 27.53
CA LEU A 79 -27.98 21.81 26.45
C LEU A 79 -29.36 22.47 26.34
N ILE A 80 -30.44 21.69 26.45
CA ILE A 80 -31.83 22.18 26.38
C ILE A 80 -32.14 23.12 27.53
N ASP A 81 -31.64 22.82 28.73
CA ASP A 81 -31.79 23.70 29.89
C ASP A 81 -30.97 25.00 29.75
N ALA A 82 -29.85 24.95 29.01
CA ALA A 82 -28.93 26.06 28.87
C ALA A 82 -29.28 27.04 27.73
N VAL A 83 -29.94 26.58 26.65
CA VAL A 83 -30.28 27.42 25.50
C VAL A 83 -31.75 27.34 25.10
N PRO A 84 -32.33 28.41 24.51
CA PRO A 84 -33.74 28.42 24.11
C PRO A 84 -34.13 27.40 23.02
N ARG A 85 -33.20 27.05 22.13
CA ARG A 85 -33.45 26.25 20.91
C ARG A 85 -32.28 25.32 20.61
N VAL A 86 -32.57 24.04 20.37
CA VAL A 86 -31.60 23.05 19.87
C VAL A 86 -32.13 22.38 18.60
N ASP A 87 -31.39 22.50 17.50
CA ASP A 87 -31.69 21.85 16.23
C ASP A 87 -30.69 20.72 15.98
N ILE A 88 -31.20 19.52 15.71
CA ILE A 88 -30.37 18.32 15.49
C ILE A 88 -30.66 17.78 14.09
N LEU A 89 -29.62 17.63 13.28
CA LEU A 89 -29.67 17.01 11.96
C LEU A 89 -29.25 15.55 12.09
N LEU A 90 -29.87 14.63 11.34
CA LEU A 90 -29.43 13.24 11.31
C LEU A 90 -28.14 13.08 10.50
N GLY A 91 -27.11 12.51 11.13
CA GLY A 91 -25.89 12.04 10.47
C GLY A 91 -26.00 10.58 9.99
N ASN A 92 -24.95 10.07 9.35
CA ASN A 92 -24.97 8.70 8.84
C ASN A 92 -24.89 7.62 9.93
N HIS A 93 -24.45 7.94 11.14
CA HIS A 93 -24.44 7.01 12.28
C HIS A 93 -25.72 7.08 13.12
N ASP A 94 -26.53 8.13 12.97
CA ASP A 94 -27.78 8.30 13.71
C ASP A 94 -28.97 7.58 13.05
N LEU A 95 -28.84 7.13 11.80
CA LEU A 95 -29.86 6.36 11.09
C LEU A 95 -29.91 4.92 11.62
N ALA A 96 -31.11 4.38 11.86
CA ALA A 96 -31.25 2.98 12.29
C ALA A 96 -30.94 1.99 11.15
N HIS A 97 -31.32 2.34 9.91
CA HIS A 97 -31.13 1.51 8.72
C HIS A 97 -30.59 2.30 7.53
N ARG A 98 -29.86 1.61 6.63
CA ARG A 98 -29.39 2.16 5.34
C ARG A 98 -30.59 2.56 4.48
N ARG A 99 -30.56 3.75 3.86
CA ARG A 99 -31.64 4.31 3.00
C ARG A 99 -33.03 4.42 3.64
N ASP A 100 -33.15 4.23 4.95
CA ASP A 100 -34.36 4.54 5.71
C ASP A 100 -34.09 5.80 6.53
N TYR A 101 -34.67 6.91 6.07
CA TYR A 101 -34.49 8.22 6.69
C TYR A 101 -35.58 8.55 7.71
N ASN A 102 -36.54 7.64 7.92
CA ASN A 102 -37.65 7.83 8.86
C ASN A 102 -37.34 7.22 10.23
N THR A 103 -36.51 6.18 10.28
CA THR A 103 -36.15 5.47 11.51
C THR A 103 -34.76 5.87 12.00
N THR A 104 -34.65 6.40 13.22
CA THR A 104 -33.37 6.87 13.79
C THR A 104 -33.03 6.17 15.11
N ALA A 105 -31.75 5.92 15.34
CA ALA A 105 -31.23 5.42 16.62
C ALA A 105 -31.49 6.40 17.78
N LEU A 106 -31.75 7.68 17.48
CA LEU A 106 -32.05 8.71 18.46
C LEU A 106 -33.49 8.67 18.98
N ASP A 107 -34.40 7.92 18.35
CA ASP A 107 -35.80 7.81 18.78
C ASP A 107 -35.93 7.24 20.20
N VAL A 108 -34.98 6.38 20.60
CA VAL A 108 -34.89 5.80 21.95
C VAL A 108 -34.74 6.88 23.03
N LEU A 109 -34.15 8.02 22.71
CA LEU A 109 -33.98 9.14 23.63
C LEU A 109 -35.27 9.95 23.84
N GLY A 110 -36.33 9.66 23.08
CA GLY A 110 -37.61 10.34 23.20
C GLY A 110 -37.57 11.83 22.86
N ILE A 111 -36.58 12.27 22.06
CA ILE A 111 -36.31 13.69 21.75
C ILE A 111 -37.54 14.39 21.16
N GLY A 112 -38.37 13.67 20.39
CA GLY A 112 -39.61 14.21 19.82
C GLY A 112 -40.60 14.75 20.87
N ARG A 113 -40.53 14.28 22.13
CA ARG A 113 -41.35 14.78 23.25
C ARG A 113 -40.87 16.12 23.80
N LEU A 114 -39.66 16.55 23.46
CA LEU A 114 -39.04 17.79 23.93
C LEU A 114 -39.31 18.99 22.99
N GLY A 115 -40.17 18.80 21.97
CA GLY A 115 -40.69 19.89 21.16
C GLY A 115 -41.58 20.81 22.01
N PRO A 116 -41.53 22.15 21.83
CA PRO A 116 -40.91 22.88 20.71
C PRO A 116 -39.44 23.34 20.94
N PHE A 117 -38.80 22.93 22.04
CA PHE A 117 -37.45 23.39 22.43
C PHE A 117 -36.34 22.68 21.65
N VAL A 118 -36.56 21.39 21.33
CA VAL A 118 -35.69 20.60 20.45
C VAL A 118 -36.41 20.24 19.16
N LYS A 119 -35.70 20.32 18.04
CA LYS A 119 -36.19 19.84 16.75
C LYS A 119 -35.20 18.89 16.10
N LEU A 120 -35.67 17.68 15.82
CA LEU A 120 -34.92 16.68 15.05
C LEU A 120 -35.31 16.79 13.57
N HIS A 121 -34.32 17.00 12.70
CA HIS A 121 -34.50 17.17 11.27
C HIS A 121 -34.05 15.91 10.53
N SER A 122 -35.02 15.11 10.08
CA SER A 122 -34.82 13.88 9.29
C SER A 122 -35.02 14.08 7.79
N ALA A 123 -35.72 15.15 7.39
CA ALA A 123 -36.03 15.51 6.00
C ALA A 123 -35.43 16.85 5.59
N VAL A 124 -35.09 16.97 4.30
CA VAL A 124 -34.66 18.23 3.69
C VAL A 124 -35.79 19.26 3.83
N SER A 125 -35.47 20.43 4.40
CA SER A 125 -36.49 21.43 4.71
C SER A 125 -35.93 22.84 4.80
N ASN A 126 -36.77 23.82 4.45
CA ASN A 126 -36.48 25.25 4.53
C ASN A 126 -37.09 25.83 5.81
N HIS A 127 -36.33 26.67 6.51
CA HIS A 127 -36.77 27.35 7.73
C HIS A 127 -36.33 28.81 7.74
N GLU A 128 -36.91 29.58 8.65
CA GLU A 128 -36.44 30.91 9.00
C GLU A 128 -36.08 30.92 10.49
N TRP A 129 -34.81 31.09 10.81
CA TRP A 129 -34.26 31.06 12.15
C TRP A 129 -33.70 32.42 12.52
N ASP A 130 -34.27 33.06 13.53
CA ASP A 130 -33.81 34.37 14.05
C ASP A 130 -33.66 35.44 12.95
N GLY A 131 -34.58 35.44 11.96
CA GLY A 131 -34.58 36.36 10.81
C GLY A 131 -33.63 35.96 9.67
N ARG A 132 -33.05 34.75 9.71
CA ARG A 132 -32.16 34.20 8.67
C ARG A 132 -32.83 33.04 7.95
N ARG A 133 -32.72 33.01 6.61
CA ARG A 133 -33.14 31.85 5.81
C ARG A 133 -32.17 30.70 6.01
N VAL A 134 -32.72 29.53 6.34
CA VAL A 134 -31.94 28.34 6.63
C VAL A 134 -32.43 27.16 5.81
N LEU A 135 -31.49 26.47 5.16
CA LEU A 135 -31.73 25.19 4.50
C LEU A 135 -31.11 24.07 5.35
N VAL A 136 -31.91 23.08 5.71
CA VAL A 136 -31.45 21.92 6.48
C VAL A 136 -31.35 20.71 5.56
N LEU A 137 -30.17 20.10 5.52
CA LEU A 137 -29.79 18.99 4.63
C LEU A 137 -29.26 17.79 5.46
N PRO A 138 -30.14 16.99 6.08
CA PRO A 138 -29.74 15.78 6.81
C PRO A 138 -29.05 14.77 5.89
N PHE A 139 -28.25 13.86 6.45
CA PHE A 139 -27.50 12.88 5.65
C PHE A 139 -28.41 12.07 4.71
N ARG A 140 -27.91 11.85 3.49
CA ARG A 140 -28.49 10.97 2.47
C ARG A 140 -27.39 10.08 1.92
N GLU A 141 -27.71 8.81 1.66
CA GLU A 141 -26.75 7.91 1.00
C GLU A 141 -26.45 8.36 -0.43
N ASP A 142 -27.48 8.83 -1.14
CA ASP A 142 -27.31 9.51 -2.42
C ASP A 142 -27.19 11.02 -2.18
N GLN A 143 -25.99 11.55 -2.42
CA GLN A 143 -25.70 12.98 -2.23
C GLN A 143 -26.30 13.85 -3.35
N ALA A 144 -26.77 13.25 -4.46
CA ALA A 144 -27.45 13.97 -5.53
C ALA A 144 -28.76 14.61 -5.03
N ASP A 145 -29.51 13.93 -4.15
CA ASP A 145 -30.73 14.44 -3.54
C ASP A 145 -30.51 15.80 -2.83
N LEU A 146 -29.34 15.97 -2.22
CA LEU A 146 -28.98 17.17 -1.47
C LEU A 146 -28.53 18.31 -2.39
N THR A 147 -27.82 18.00 -3.48
CA THR A 147 -27.44 19.03 -4.46
C THR A 147 -28.64 19.49 -5.30
N GLU A 148 -29.60 18.61 -5.56
CA GLU A 148 -30.86 18.96 -6.22
C GLU A 148 -31.72 19.90 -5.34
N ALA A 149 -31.74 19.68 -4.02
CA ALA A 149 -32.43 20.59 -3.11
C ALA A 149 -31.87 22.02 -3.14
N VAL A 150 -30.54 22.15 -3.28
CA VAL A 150 -29.89 23.46 -3.42
C VAL A 150 -30.19 24.09 -4.78
N SER A 151 -30.17 23.30 -5.87
CA SER A 151 -30.42 23.82 -7.23
C SER A 151 -31.86 24.29 -7.47
N ARG A 152 -32.82 23.80 -6.67
CA ARG A 152 -34.23 24.22 -6.70
C ARG A 152 -34.48 25.59 -6.05
N LEU A 153 -33.51 26.16 -5.33
CA LEU A 153 -33.65 27.49 -4.74
C LEU A 153 -33.51 28.59 -5.80
N ASP A 154 -34.35 29.63 -5.70
CA ASP A 154 -34.17 30.84 -6.50
C ASP A 154 -32.79 31.47 -6.21
N PRO A 155 -32.02 31.92 -7.22
CA PRO A 155 -30.67 32.43 -7.01
C PRO A 155 -30.55 33.60 -6.02
N ARG A 156 -31.56 34.47 -5.93
CA ARG A 156 -31.55 35.58 -4.96
C ARG A 156 -31.78 35.06 -3.55
N HIS A 157 -32.70 34.11 -3.40
CA HIS A 157 -32.95 33.46 -2.12
C HIS A 157 -31.79 32.57 -1.66
N ALA A 158 -31.12 31.87 -2.59
CA ALA A 158 -29.97 31.04 -2.30
C ALA A 158 -28.84 31.88 -1.69
N ALA A 159 -28.54 33.06 -2.26
CA ALA A 159 -27.49 33.94 -1.79
C ALA A 159 -27.69 34.48 -0.36
N GLU A 160 -28.93 34.47 0.16
CA GLU A 160 -29.28 34.86 1.53
C GLU A 160 -29.41 33.65 2.49
N THR A 161 -29.37 32.42 1.96
CA THR A 161 -29.67 31.20 2.71
C THR A 161 -28.40 30.56 3.27
N VAL A 162 -28.40 30.25 4.57
CA VAL A 162 -27.37 29.45 5.23
C VAL A 162 -27.79 27.99 5.24
N ALA A 163 -26.93 27.07 4.80
CA ALA A 163 -27.22 25.64 4.86
C ALA A 163 -26.51 24.98 6.04
N PHE A 164 -27.24 24.12 6.76
CA PHE A 164 -26.68 23.16 7.71
C PHE A 164 -26.87 21.76 7.17
N ALA A 165 -25.81 20.96 7.17
CA ALA A 165 -25.81 19.70 6.45
C ALA A 165 -24.94 18.61 7.10
N HIS A 166 -25.02 17.41 6.56
CA HIS A 166 -24.08 16.33 6.85
C HIS A 166 -23.67 15.66 5.53
N LEU A 167 -22.57 16.15 4.93
CA LEU A 167 -22.20 15.96 3.53
C LEU A 167 -20.82 15.34 3.34
N ALA A 168 -20.66 14.57 2.27
CA ALA A 168 -19.36 14.06 1.80
C ALA A 168 -18.92 14.83 0.54
N ILE A 169 -18.11 15.89 0.71
CA ILE A 169 -17.66 16.77 -0.38
C ILE A 169 -16.29 16.35 -0.91
N HIS A 170 -16.16 16.30 -2.24
CA HIS A 170 -14.92 16.04 -2.95
C HIS A 170 -13.81 17.04 -2.54
N LYS A 171 -12.60 16.52 -2.28
CA LYS A 171 -11.41 17.23 -1.77
C LYS A 171 -11.47 17.68 -0.30
N ALA A 172 -12.52 17.37 0.44
CA ALA A 172 -12.51 17.60 1.89
C ALA A 172 -11.39 16.77 2.55
N VAL A 173 -10.58 17.38 3.43
CA VAL A 173 -9.54 16.72 4.21
C VAL A 173 -10.19 15.72 5.16
N THR A 174 -9.82 14.45 5.06
CA THR A 174 -10.26 13.37 5.97
C THR A 174 -9.21 13.09 7.05
N GLN A 175 -7.94 13.27 6.70
CA GLN A 175 -6.81 13.17 7.63
C GLN A 175 -5.84 14.31 7.35
N ARG A 176 -5.73 15.24 8.31
CA ARG A 176 -4.88 16.42 8.16
C ARG A 176 -3.39 16.08 8.28
N HIS A 177 -3.03 15.24 9.24
CA HIS A 177 -1.65 14.87 9.52
C HIS A 177 -1.48 13.36 9.34
N ILE A 178 -0.63 12.95 8.40
CA ILE A 178 -0.21 11.55 8.25
C ILE A 178 1.18 11.44 8.84
N VAL A 179 1.35 10.62 9.88
CA VAL A 179 2.68 10.32 10.42
C VAL A 179 3.21 9.03 9.80
N ARG A 180 4.40 9.09 9.20
CA ARG A 180 5.09 7.88 8.72
C ARG A 180 5.60 7.08 9.92
N PRO A 181 5.20 5.80 10.08
CA PRO A 181 5.58 5.02 11.26
C PRO A 181 7.10 4.89 11.49
N ILE A 182 7.87 4.83 10.40
CA ILE A 182 9.32 4.61 10.46
C ILE A 182 10.07 5.92 10.77
N THR A 183 9.74 7.02 10.09
CA THR A 183 10.50 8.28 10.20
C THR A 183 9.91 9.27 11.20
N GLY A 184 8.65 9.09 11.61
CA GLY A 184 7.93 10.08 12.42
C GLY A 184 7.58 11.37 11.66
N GLU A 185 7.91 11.48 10.37
CA GLU A 185 7.67 12.68 9.57
C GLU A 185 6.21 12.80 9.10
N SER A 186 5.74 14.04 8.98
CA SER A 186 4.42 14.37 8.43
C SER A 186 4.40 14.25 6.91
N ALA A 187 3.50 13.43 6.36
CA ALA A 187 3.20 13.35 4.93
C ALA A 187 2.00 14.24 4.55
N ARG A 188 1.71 14.33 3.24
CA ARG A 188 0.62 15.19 2.71
C ARG A 188 -0.75 14.77 3.29
N PRO A 189 -1.67 15.72 3.56
CA PRO A 189 -3.03 15.41 4.01
C PRO A 189 -3.77 14.46 3.06
N ILE A 190 -4.63 13.58 3.59
CA ILE A 190 -5.55 12.75 2.80
C ILE A 190 -6.84 13.55 2.59
N THR A 191 -7.32 13.57 1.35
CA THR A 191 -8.57 14.21 0.97
C THR A 191 -9.56 13.19 0.39
N HIS A 192 -10.84 13.37 0.69
CA HIS A 192 -11.95 12.59 0.19
C HIS A 192 -12.10 12.71 -1.34
N ARG A 193 -12.31 11.57 -2.02
CA ARG A 193 -12.58 11.51 -3.46
C ARG A 193 -14.05 11.16 -3.70
N GLY A 194 -14.92 12.18 -3.57
CA GLY A 194 -16.36 12.05 -3.83
C GLY A 194 -16.77 12.55 -5.22
N LEU A 195 -18.02 12.29 -5.61
CA LEU A 195 -18.62 12.84 -6.84
C LEU A 195 -19.19 14.25 -6.65
N THR A 196 -19.54 14.61 -5.42
CA THR A 196 -20.14 15.92 -5.08
C THR A 196 -19.06 16.97 -4.90
N GLY A 197 -18.96 17.90 -5.85
CA GLY A 197 -18.05 19.05 -5.75
C GLY A 197 -18.56 20.18 -4.82
N PRO A 198 -17.67 21.00 -4.25
CA PRO A 198 -18.06 22.16 -3.45
C PRO A 198 -18.85 23.22 -4.27
N SER A 199 -18.68 23.24 -5.59
CA SER A 199 -19.34 24.19 -6.50
C SER A 199 -20.87 24.09 -6.50
N HIS A 200 -21.45 22.93 -6.16
CA HIS A 200 -22.91 22.78 -6.05
C HIS A 200 -23.53 23.65 -4.95
N PHE A 201 -22.71 24.11 -4.00
CA PHE A 201 -23.15 24.95 -2.87
C PHE A 201 -22.73 26.42 -3.04
N ALA A 202 -22.10 26.78 -4.16
CA ALA A 202 -21.56 28.12 -4.38
C ALA A 202 -22.63 29.22 -4.41
N GLY A 203 -23.88 28.89 -4.76
CA GLY A 203 -24.99 29.84 -4.79
C GLY A 203 -25.56 30.19 -3.41
N LEU A 204 -25.16 29.47 -2.36
CA LEU A 204 -25.64 29.71 -0.99
C LEU A 204 -24.87 30.83 -0.30
N ALA A 205 -25.43 31.41 0.77
CA ALA A 205 -24.69 32.37 1.60
C ALA A 205 -23.46 31.69 2.21
N ARG A 206 -23.68 30.60 2.97
CA ARG A 206 -22.66 29.72 3.55
C ARG A 206 -23.24 28.33 3.83
N THR A 207 -22.40 27.31 3.83
CA THR A 207 -22.76 25.95 4.22
C THR A 207 -21.89 25.49 5.39
N PHE A 208 -22.51 24.99 6.45
CA PHE A 208 -21.84 24.35 7.60
C PHE A 208 -22.24 22.89 7.65
N THR A 209 -21.26 21.98 7.71
CA THR A 209 -21.53 20.54 7.61
C THR A 209 -20.74 19.69 8.59
N GLY A 210 -21.34 18.57 8.97
CA GLY A 210 -20.67 17.41 9.59
C GLY A 210 -20.11 16.42 8.58
N HIS A 211 -19.71 15.23 9.06
CA HIS A 211 -19.27 14.00 8.37
C HIS A 211 -17.76 13.74 8.40
N PHE A 212 -16.93 14.77 8.22
CA PHE A 212 -15.49 14.66 8.35
C PHE A 212 -15.01 15.39 9.61
N HIS A 213 -14.12 14.73 10.35
CA HIS A 213 -13.79 15.18 11.70
C HIS A 213 -12.84 16.39 11.75
N SER A 214 -12.03 16.65 10.72
CA SER A 214 -11.14 17.82 10.68
C SER A 214 -11.93 19.09 10.34
N HIS A 215 -11.81 20.12 11.18
CA HIS A 215 -12.36 21.45 10.90
C HIS A 215 -11.69 22.06 9.67
N GLN A 216 -12.44 22.48 8.65
CA GLN A 216 -11.88 23.07 7.43
C GLN A 216 -12.91 23.94 6.69
N THR A 217 -12.44 24.97 6.01
CA THR A 217 -13.28 25.82 5.15
C THR A 217 -12.84 25.69 3.69
N MET A 218 -13.75 25.24 2.84
CA MET A 218 -13.57 25.16 1.39
C MET A 218 -14.12 26.42 0.74
N ILE A 219 -13.24 27.20 0.12
CA ILE A 219 -13.57 28.48 -0.53
C ILE A 219 -13.77 28.25 -2.04
N GLN A 220 -14.74 28.95 -2.64
CA GLN A 220 -15.02 28.85 -4.07
C GLN A 220 -13.93 29.58 -4.89
N PRO A 221 -13.44 29.00 -6.02
CA PRO A 221 -12.25 29.50 -6.71
C PRO A 221 -12.38 30.80 -7.52
N ASP A 222 -13.55 31.44 -7.64
CA ASP A 222 -13.68 32.74 -8.34
C ASP A 222 -14.98 33.44 -7.90
N THR A 223 -14.90 34.31 -6.89
CA THR A 223 -16.01 35.20 -6.57
C THR A 223 -15.52 36.64 -6.66
N SER A 224 -16.10 37.41 -7.58
CA SER A 224 -15.97 38.88 -7.69
C SER A 224 -16.67 39.63 -6.53
N SER A 225 -17.04 38.91 -5.47
CA SER A 225 -17.71 39.40 -4.26
C SER A 225 -16.70 39.96 -3.27
N SER A 226 -17.07 41.04 -2.58
CA SER A 226 -16.26 41.60 -1.48
C SER A 226 -16.17 40.67 -0.26
N ASP A 227 -17.06 39.66 -0.17
CA ASP A 227 -17.04 38.65 0.89
C ASP A 227 -16.43 37.32 0.40
N ARG A 228 -15.19 37.05 0.84
CA ARG A 228 -14.43 35.84 0.51
C ARG A 228 -15.07 34.53 0.99
N LEU A 229 -16.04 34.60 1.90
CA LEU A 229 -16.66 33.42 2.50
C LEU A 229 -18.01 33.07 1.88
N GLN A 230 -18.50 33.87 0.91
CA GLN A 230 -19.74 33.58 0.22
C GLN A 230 -19.66 32.24 -0.55
N GLY A 231 -20.68 31.40 -0.40
CA GLY A 231 -20.74 30.08 -1.03
C GLY A 231 -19.73 29.06 -0.48
N SER A 232 -19.02 29.39 0.61
CA SER A 232 -18.05 28.47 1.22
C SER A 232 -18.72 27.31 1.95
N VAL A 233 -18.05 26.16 1.94
CA VAL A 233 -18.47 24.96 2.69
C VAL A 233 -17.50 24.74 3.84
N THR A 234 -18.00 24.83 5.07
CA THR A 234 -17.21 24.67 6.29
C THR A 234 -17.57 23.36 6.97
N TYR A 235 -16.62 22.45 7.09
CA TYR A 235 -16.74 21.32 8.00
C TYR A 235 -16.53 21.81 9.43
N ILE A 236 -17.53 21.59 10.28
CA ILE A 236 -17.45 21.94 11.70
C ILE A 236 -16.34 21.11 12.36
N GLY A 237 -16.31 19.81 12.04
CA GLY A 237 -15.37 18.85 12.61
C GLY A 237 -15.85 18.28 13.94
N SER A 238 -15.20 17.20 14.38
CA SER A 238 -15.42 16.61 15.70
C SER A 238 -14.80 17.51 16.77
N PRO A 239 -15.45 17.68 17.94
CA PRO A 239 -14.92 18.46 19.04
C PRO A 239 -13.74 17.80 19.77
N LEU A 240 -13.42 16.53 19.47
CA LEU A 240 -12.28 15.79 20.01
C LEU A 240 -11.64 14.86 18.97
N GLN A 241 -10.43 14.36 19.25
CA GLN A 241 -9.82 13.31 18.45
C GLN A 241 -10.49 11.96 18.74
N LEU A 242 -11.01 11.29 17.71
CA LEU A 242 -11.80 10.06 17.85
C LEU A 242 -11.06 8.83 17.36
N THR A 243 -10.14 8.99 16.42
CA THR A 243 -9.44 7.90 15.72
C THR A 243 -7.96 8.22 15.51
N TRP A 244 -7.18 7.21 15.11
CA TRP A 244 -5.77 7.41 14.73
C TRP A 244 -5.57 8.34 13.52
N ALA A 245 -6.62 8.58 12.71
CA ALA A 245 -6.56 9.55 11.62
C ALA A 245 -6.55 11.01 12.12
N ASP A 246 -6.97 11.23 13.37
CA ASP A 246 -7.00 12.55 14.00
C ASP A 246 -5.69 12.90 14.72
N LEU A 247 -4.68 12.01 14.68
CA LEU A 247 -3.37 12.20 15.30
C LEU A 247 -2.75 13.54 14.88
N HIS A 248 -2.26 14.32 15.85
CA HIS A 248 -1.73 15.68 15.70
C HIS A 248 -2.69 16.76 15.17
N ASP A 249 -3.97 16.45 14.92
CA ASP A 249 -4.93 17.50 14.60
C ASP A 249 -5.48 18.10 15.90
N GLU A 250 -4.85 19.18 16.34
CA GLU A 250 -5.17 19.89 17.59
C GLU A 250 -6.34 20.87 17.45
N GLN A 251 -6.72 21.20 16.22
CA GLN A 251 -7.81 22.14 15.92
C GLN A 251 -9.17 21.43 15.96
N ARG A 252 -9.52 20.87 17.12
CA ARG A 252 -10.81 20.22 17.40
C ARG A 252 -11.62 21.05 18.36
N GLY A 253 -12.91 21.20 18.09
CA GLY A 253 -13.74 22.13 18.85
C GLY A 253 -15.14 22.28 18.30
N VAL A 254 -15.77 23.39 18.68
CA VAL A 254 -17.12 23.77 18.23
C VAL A 254 -17.07 25.16 17.62
N VAL A 255 -17.99 25.47 16.71
CA VAL A 255 -17.97 26.71 15.96
C VAL A 255 -18.98 27.70 16.52
N LEU A 256 -18.55 28.92 16.80
CA LEU A 256 -19.39 30.03 17.21
C LEU A 256 -19.70 30.89 15.99
N LEU A 257 -20.97 30.98 15.60
CA LEU A 257 -21.45 31.67 14.41
C LEU A 257 -22.27 32.90 14.80
N ASP A 258 -21.97 34.05 14.20
CA ASP A 258 -22.85 35.21 14.25
C ASP A 258 -23.86 35.13 13.07
N PRO A 259 -25.17 34.95 13.33
CA PRO A 259 -26.17 34.79 12.29
C PRO A 259 -26.42 36.07 11.46
N ALA A 260 -26.05 37.25 11.96
CA ALA A 260 -26.20 38.51 11.24
C ALA A 260 -25.06 38.69 10.21
N THR A 261 -23.82 38.41 10.62
CA THR A 261 -22.61 38.65 9.81
C THR A 261 -22.07 37.41 9.08
N LEU A 262 -22.47 36.20 9.49
CA LEU A 262 -21.93 34.89 9.06
C LEU A 262 -20.43 34.69 9.31
N GLN A 263 -19.83 35.55 10.14
CA GLN A 263 -18.51 35.29 10.68
C GLN A 263 -18.59 34.17 11.69
N HIS A 264 -17.60 33.27 11.65
CA HIS A 264 -17.52 32.16 12.57
C HIS A 264 -16.12 32.00 13.14
N GLU A 265 -16.05 31.52 14.38
CA GLU A 265 -14.82 31.23 15.11
C GLU A 265 -14.83 29.78 15.61
N LEU A 266 -13.72 29.07 15.48
CA LEU A 266 -13.55 27.75 16.09
C LEU A 266 -13.08 27.90 17.54
N LEU A 267 -13.93 27.52 18.49
CA LEU A 267 -13.55 27.40 19.89
C LEU A 267 -12.88 26.04 20.10
N ILE A 268 -11.57 26.05 20.37
CA ILE A 268 -10.77 24.82 20.53
C ILE A 268 -11.08 24.16 21.88
N ASN A 269 -11.32 22.86 21.86
CA ASN A 269 -11.52 22.06 23.05
C ASN A 269 -10.16 21.85 23.76
N PRO A 270 -9.99 22.28 25.02
CA PRO A 270 -8.73 22.11 25.76
C PRO A 270 -8.40 20.64 26.05
N HIS A 271 -9.37 19.73 25.90
CA HIS A 271 -9.22 18.29 26.11
C HIS A 271 -9.20 17.50 24.79
N ALA A 272 -8.93 18.16 23.65
CA ALA A 272 -8.96 17.52 22.33
C ALA A 272 -7.85 16.50 22.10
N VAL A 273 -6.66 16.74 22.67
CA VAL A 273 -5.41 16.04 22.33
C VAL A 273 -5.18 14.84 23.23
N ASP A 274 -5.52 13.64 22.73
CA ASP A 274 -5.28 12.38 23.43
C ASP A 274 -4.64 11.31 22.54
N PHE A 275 -4.41 11.59 21.25
CA PHE A 275 -3.61 10.74 20.36
C PHE A 275 -2.22 11.36 20.20
N VAL A 276 -1.18 10.60 20.53
CA VAL A 276 0.21 11.07 20.55
C VAL A 276 1.16 10.05 19.92
N THR A 277 2.38 10.46 19.62
CA THR A 277 3.46 9.59 19.14
C THR A 277 4.54 9.42 20.21
N ALA A 278 5.14 8.24 20.29
CA ALA A 278 6.32 7.98 21.11
C ALA A 278 7.37 7.22 20.30
N GLU A 279 8.61 7.67 20.37
CA GLU A 279 9.73 7.02 19.68
C GLU A 279 10.13 5.73 20.41
N VAL A 280 10.20 4.61 19.69
CA VAL A 280 10.40 3.28 20.28
C VAL A 280 11.68 3.21 21.11
N ASP A 281 12.78 3.78 20.63
CA ASP A 281 14.05 3.71 21.35
C ASP A 281 13.99 4.54 22.65
N LYS A 282 13.32 5.70 22.65
CA LYS A 282 13.09 6.48 23.87
C LYS A 282 12.25 5.71 24.90
N VAL A 283 11.20 5.03 24.44
CA VAL A 283 10.36 4.18 25.31
C VAL A 283 11.21 3.09 25.96
N LEU A 284 11.96 2.35 25.14
CA LEU A 284 12.81 1.25 25.61
C LEU A 284 13.88 1.74 26.61
N HIS A 285 14.50 2.89 26.36
CA HIS A 285 15.47 3.52 27.26
C HIS A 285 14.85 4.21 28.50
N GLY A 286 13.53 4.33 28.56
CA GLY A 286 12.83 4.95 29.69
C GLY A 286 12.96 6.47 29.74
N SER A 287 13.27 7.10 28.61
CA SER A 287 13.43 8.55 28.46
C SER A 287 12.15 9.25 27.96
N VAL A 288 11.00 8.60 28.09
CA VAL A 288 9.70 9.16 27.72
C VAL A 288 9.08 9.87 28.91
N ASP A 289 8.61 11.09 28.67
CA ASP A 289 7.87 11.89 29.64
C ASP A 289 6.56 11.19 30.02
N ALA A 290 6.41 10.83 31.30
CA ALA A 290 5.24 10.11 31.80
C ALA A 290 3.95 10.94 31.62
N ASP A 291 4.02 12.25 31.86
CA ASP A 291 2.87 13.16 31.72
C ASP A 291 2.45 13.32 30.24
N GLY A 292 3.39 13.06 29.32
CA GLY A 292 3.14 13.04 27.88
C GLY A 292 2.26 11.89 27.40
N VAL A 293 2.19 10.79 28.16
CA VAL A 293 1.67 9.49 27.70
C VAL A 293 0.49 8.98 28.55
N VAL A 294 0.46 9.30 29.85
CA VAL A 294 -0.58 8.84 30.77
C VAL A 294 -1.98 9.20 30.26
N GLY A 295 -2.86 8.20 30.19
CA GLY A 295 -4.26 8.34 29.76
C GLY A 295 -4.47 8.53 28.26
N LYS A 296 -3.40 8.57 27.45
CA LYS A 296 -3.44 8.85 26.00
C LYS A 296 -3.28 7.60 25.14
N HIS A 297 -3.71 7.68 23.88
CA HIS A 297 -3.48 6.68 22.84
C HIS A 297 -2.15 6.97 22.15
N VAL A 298 -1.22 6.01 22.19
CA VAL A 298 0.17 6.20 21.76
C VAL A 298 0.46 5.42 20.47
N MET A 299 1.01 6.10 19.47
CA MET A 299 1.58 5.47 18.29
C MET A 299 3.10 5.37 18.43
N LEU A 300 3.64 4.15 18.37
CA LEU A 300 5.08 3.95 18.35
C LEU A 300 5.67 4.33 16.98
N THR A 301 6.74 5.12 16.99
CA THR A 301 7.50 5.51 15.79
C THR A 301 8.94 5.03 15.86
N GLY A 302 9.59 4.84 14.70
CA GLY A 302 10.97 4.38 14.58
C GLY A 302 11.10 2.98 13.96
N GLU A 303 12.29 2.38 14.06
CA GLU A 303 12.55 1.03 13.56
C GLU A 303 11.94 -0.03 14.49
N LEU A 304 10.72 -0.46 14.17
CA LEU A 304 9.97 -1.46 14.91
C LEU A 304 10.30 -2.88 14.42
N THR A 305 10.79 -3.72 15.32
CA THR A 305 10.74 -5.18 15.20
C THR A 305 9.62 -5.72 16.09
N GLN A 306 9.15 -6.96 15.85
CA GLN A 306 8.10 -7.56 16.69
C GLN A 306 8.47 -7.53 18.18
N PHE A 307 9.73 -7.83 18.49
CA PHE A 307 10.26 -7.77 19.84
C PHE A 307 10.25 -6.34 20.41
N LYS A 308 10.85 -5.36 19.70
CA LYS A 308 10.88 -3.95 20.15
C LYS A 308 9.47 -3.40 20.37
N TYR A 309 8.53 -3.73 19.48
CA TYR A 309 7.14 -3.30 19.58
C TYR A 309 6.47 -3.85 20.83
N VAL A 310 6.53 -5.16 21.09
CA VAL A 310 5.89 -5.77 22.26
C VAL A 310 6.47 -5.21 23.56
N THR A 311 7.81 -5.12 23.66
CA THR A 311 8.47 -4.57 24.85
C THR A 311 8.12 -3.09 25.08
N ALA A 312 8.14 -2.26 24.04
CA ALA A 312 7.78 -0.85 24.15
C ALA A 312 6.29 -0.66 24.48
N ARG A 313 5.41 -1.49 23.90
CA ARG A 313 3.98 -1.51 24.18
C ARG A 313 3.71 -1.78 25.65
N ASP A 314 4.27 -2.86 26.19
CA ASP A 314 4.02 -3.27 27.57
C ASP A 314 4.55 -2.21 28.57
N LYS A 315 5.67 -1.55 28.22
CA LYS A 315 6.22 -0.44 29.00
C LYS A 315 5.36 0.83 28.96
N LEU A 316 4.79 1.16 27.81
CA LEU A 316 3.84 2.29 27.71
C LEU A 316 2.56 2.01 28.50
N LEU A 317 2.03 0.79 28.42
CA LEU A 317 0.85 0.38 29.20
C LEU A 317 1.14 0.42 30.71
N SER A 318 2.32 -0.01 31.15
CA SER A 318 2.71 0.10 32.57
C SER A 318 2.96 1.53 33.04
N GLN A 319 3.31 2.45 32.12
CA GLN A 319 3.38 3.89 32.36
C GLN A 319 2.02 4.60 32.29
N GLY A 320 0.93 3.85 32.12
CA GLY A 320 -0.43 4.41 32.13
C GLY A 320 -0.94 4.90 30.78
N ALA A 321 -0.29 4.53 29.66
CA ALA A 321 -0.86 4.74 28.34
C ALA A 321 -2.21 4.03 28.24
N ARG A 322 -3.23 4.70 27.69
CA ARG A 322 -4.58 4.13 27.54
C ARG A 322 -4.62 3.01 26.51
N SER A 323 -3.90 3.20 25.40
CA SER A 323 -3.73 2.17 24.39
C SER A 323 -2.49 2.46 23.54
N VAL A 324 -1.93 1.43 22.93
CA VAL A 324 -0.85 1.58 21.96
C VAL A 324 -1.31 1.06 20.60
N ARG A 325 -1.05 1.80 19.52
CA ARG A 325 -1.48 1.43 18.17
C ARG A 325 -0.83 0.11 17.73
N ASN A 326 -1.64 -0.83 17.27
CA ASN A 326 -1.16 -2.09 16.69
C ASN A 326 -0.16 -1.87 15.55
N TRP A 327 1.00 -2.52 15.64
CA TRP A 327 2.00 -2.56 14.58
C TRP A 327 1.64 -3.60 13.52
N SER A 328 1.66 -3.20 12.25
CA SER A 328 1.48 -4.08 11.10
C SER A 328 2.71 -3.94 10.19
N PRO A 329 3.53 -5.00 10.01
CA PRO A 329 4.71 -4.94 9.15
C PRO A 329 4.28 -4.88 7.67
N MET A 330 4.74 -3.86 6.93
CA MET A 330 4.56 -3.79 5.47
C MET A 330 5.43 -4.84 4.75
N ILE A 331 4.85 -5.51 3.75
CA ILE A 331 5.52 -6.29 2.71
C ILE A 331 6.08 -5.31 1.66
N PRO A 332 7.31 -5.48 1.13
CA PRO A 332 7.88 -4.57 0.13
C PRO A 332 7.33 -4.87 -1.27
N VAL A 333 6.78 -3.85 -1.95
CA VAL A 333 6.41 -3.89 -3.38
C VAL A 333 7.29 -2.92 -4.17
N LEU A 334 7.98 -3.46 -5.17
CA LEU A 334 8.74 -2.76 -6.19
C LEU A 334 7.86 -2.50 -7.43
N GLN A 335 7.93 -1.25 -7.89
CA GLN A 335 7.75 -0.74 -9.26
C GLN A 335 6.41 -0.18 -9.77
N PRO A 336 6.51 0.82 -10.69
CA PRO A 336 5.52 1.86 -10.93
C PRO A 336 4.70 1.61 -12.21
N ASP A 337 3.40 1.91 -12.16
CA ASP A 337 2.65 2.61 -13.21
C ASP A 337 1.15 2.63 -12.82
N HIS A 338 0.46 3.66 -13.30
CA HIS A 338 -0.83 4.19 -12.85
C HIS A 338 -1.98 3.19 -12.57
N HIS A 339 -2.59 3.27 -11.39
CA HIS A 339 -3.94 3.82 -11.12
C HIS A 339 -4.35 3.43 -9.69
N ALA A 340 -4.83 4.41 -8.94
CA ALA A 340 -4.78 4.44 -7.49
C ALA A 340 -5.98 3.74 -6.82
N ASP A 341 -5.77 2.56 -6.26
CA ASP A 341 -6.61 2.00 -5.19
C ASP A 341 -5.86 2.10 -3.85
N PHE A 342 -6.06 3.23 -3.18
CA PHE A 342 -5.58 3.49 -1.82
C PHE A 342 -6.45 2.72 -0.81
N HIS A 343 -6.12 1.46 -0.56
CA HIS A 343 -6.69 0.70 0.56
C HIS A 343 -5.61 0.09 1.46
N ILE A 344 -4.50 0.79 1.70
CA ILE A 344 -3.55 0.47 2.78
C ILE A 344 -3.06 1.78 3.40
N LEU A 345 -3.92 2.38 4.22
CA LEU A 345 -3.65 3.33 5.31
C LEU A 345 -4.99 3.95 5.72
N GLY A 346 -5.56 3.48 6.83
CA GLY A 346 -6.62 4.19 7.55
C GLY A 346 -7.91 4.47 6.77
N ALA A 347 -8.35 3.55 5.90
CA ALA A 347 -9.70 3.63 5.36
C ALA A 347 -10.70 3.38 6.49
N THR A 348 -11.49 4.41 6.81
CA THR A 348 -12.69 4.33 7.65
C THR A 348 -13.70 3.37 7.02
N VAL A 349 -13.55 2.08 7.33
CA VAL A 349 -14.70 1.20 7.51
C VAL A 349 -15.22 1.52 8.92
N PRO A 350 -16.49 1.91 9.08
CA PRO A 350 -17.06 2.20 10.39
C PRO A 350 -16.84 1.04 11.37
N ALA A 351 -16.28 1.34 12.54
CA ALA A 351 -16.21 0.40 13.67
C ALA A 351 -17.60 0.00 14.22
N SER A 352 -18.70 0.41 13.58
CA SER A 352 -20.05 -0.09 13.83
C SER A 352 -20.31 -1.48 13.23
N ASP A 353 -19.45 -1.97 12.33
CA ASP A 353 -19.60 -3.30 11.71
C ASP A 353 -18.88 -4.43 12.49
N SER A 354 -18.24 -4.13 13.62
CA SER A 354 -17.62 -5.13 14.52
C SER A 354 -18.47 -5.49 15.76
N GLY A 355 -19.67 -4.92 15.89
CA GLY A 355 -20.56 -5.07 17.06
C GLY A 355 -21.55 -6.24 17.04
N LEU A 356 -21.28 -7.29 16.25
CA LEU A 356 -22.03 -8.55 16.27
C LEU A 356 -21.08 -9.74 16.18
N SER A 357 -20.11 -9.82 17.10
CA SER A 357 -19.39 -11.06 17.44
C SER A 357 -18.74 -10.96 18.82
N SER A 358 -19.17 -11.88 19.69
CA SER A 358 -18.64 -12.35 20.97
C SER A 358 -18.58 -11.44 22.22
N MET A 359 -19.37 -11.84 23.21
CA MET A 359 -19.07 -11.87 24.65
C MET A 359 -19.69 -13.20 25.15
N GLY A 360 -19.04 -14.09 25.88
CA GLY A 360 -17.67 -14.16 26.39
C GLY A 360 -17.44 -15.58 26.93
N VAL A 361 -16.19 -15.93 27.20
CA VAL A 361 -15.80 -17.17 27.89
C VAL A 361 -14.83 -16.76 29.00
N PRO A 362 -14.98 -17.26 30.24
CA PRO A 362 -13.97 -17.14 31.27
C PRO A 362 -12.99 -18.34 31.27
N SER A 363 -11.83 -18.06 31.83
CA SER A 363 -10.57 -18.81 31.89
C SER A 363 -10.50 -19.98 32.88
N GLU A 364 -9.62 -20.96 32.55
CA GLU A 364 -8.74 -21.81 33.40
C GLU A 364 -9.41 -22.73 34.47
N SER A 365 -8.98 -23.95 34.81
CA SER A 365 -7.93 -24.91 34.42
C SER A 365 -8.11 -26.20 35.27
N THR A 366 -7.57 -27.32 34.79
CA THR A 366 -7.01 -28.50 35.51
C THR A 366 -7.87 -29.51 36.30
N GLU A 367 -7.56 -30.77 35.99
CA GLU A 367 -7.37 -31.96 36.84
C GLU A 367 -8.38 -33.13 36.81
N GLU A 368 -7.75 -34.31 36.88
CA GLU A 368 -8.16 -35.66 36.49
C GLU A 368 -8.86 -36.44 37.62
N VAL A 369 -9.35 -37.65 37.25
CA VAL A 369 -9.28 -38.94 37.98
C VAL A 369 -10.65 -39.67 38.13
N GLN A 370 -10.77 -40.77 37.37
CA GLN A 370 -11.14 -42.17 37.72
C GLN A 370 -12.09 -42.41 38.93
N SER A 371 -13.01 -43.39 38.99
CA SER A 371 -13.07 -44.78 38.48
C SER A 371 -14.41 -45.43 38.91
N ASP A 372 -14.78 -46.49 38.18
CA ASP A 372 -15.44 -47.73 38.62
C ASP A 372 -16.93 -47.80 39.01
N SER A 373 -17.73 -48.23 38.03
CA SER A 373 -18.48 -49.50 37.96
C SER A 373 -18.89 -50.23 39.26
N LEU A 374 -20.15 -50.67 39.36
CA LEU A 374 -20.58 -52.08 39.14
C LEU A 374 -22.07 -52.34 39.45
N HIS A 375 -22.71 -53.01 38.47
CA HIS A 375 -23.85 -53.93 38.41
C HIS A 375 -24.66 -54.32 39.68
N LEU A 376 -25.96 -54.57 39.50
CA LEU A 376 -26.51 -55.94 39.26
C LEU A 376 -28.04 -55.95 39.01
N GLU A 377 -28.45 -57.01 38.32
CA GLU A 377 -29.74 -57.36 37.70
C GLU A 377 -30.81 -57.82 38.73
N ASP A 378 -32.10 -57.85 38.36
CA ASP A 378 -32.83 -59.14 38.18
C ASP A 378 -34.31 -59.02 37.68
N GLU A 379 -34.59 -59.89 36.71
CA GLU A 379 -35.72 -60.77 36.37
C GLU A 379 -37.21 -60.62 36.84
N CYS A 380 -38.09 -60.64 35.80
CA CYS A 380 -39.09 -61.69 35.44
C CYS A 380 -40.52 -61.73 36.05
N LEU A 381 -41.55 -61.86 35.17
CA LEU A 381 -42.51 -63.00 35.05
C LEU A 381 -43.87 -62.64 34.39
N GLN A 382 -44.41 -63.59 33.60
CA GLN A 382 -45.68 -63.54 32.84
C GLN A 382 -46.78 -64.46 33.39
N GLY A 383 -48.05 -64.10 33.09
CA GLY A 383 -49.20 -65.01 32.82
C GLY A 383 -50.46 -64.75 33.68
N PRO A 384 -51.69 -65.21 33.31
CA PRO A 384 -52.26 -65.67 32.02
C PRO A 384 -53.70 -65.16 31.70
N ASN A 385 -54.25 -65.52 30.53
CA ASN A 385 -55.57 -65.16 29.93
C ASN A 385 -56.82 -65.81 30.58
N ILE A 386 -57.99 -65.10 30.60
CA ILE A 386 -59.37 -65.67 30.45
C ILE A 386 -60.33 -64.63 29.77
N PRO A 387 -61.23 -65.02 28.83
CA PRO A 387 -62.10 -64.11 28.08
C PRO A 387 -63.58 -64.07 28.55
N GLY A 388 -64.23 -62.90 28.42
CA GLY A 388 -65.68 -62.77 28.18
C GLY A 388 -66.48 -61.83 29.10
N SER A 389 -66.83 -60.64 28.61
CA SER A 389 -68.17 -60.02 28.70
C SER A 389 -68.16 -58.63 28.06
N ARG A 390 -68.86 -58.46 26.93
CA ARG A 390 -69.15 -57.15 26.33
C ARG A 390 -70.40 -56.57 26.97
N ARG A 391 -70.31 -55.35 27.52
CA ARG A 391 -71.43 -54.40 27.64
C ARG A 391 -71.01 -53.04 27.09
N SER A 392 -71.70 -52.65 26.01
CA SER A 392 -72.08 -51.29 25.60
C SER A 392 -71.07 -50.14 25.78
N GLY A 393 -70.38 -49.82 24.68
CA GLY A 393 -70.36 -48.47 24.07
C GLY A 393 -69.81 -47.30 24.89
N GLU A 394 -68.49 -47.18 24.95
CA GLU A 394 -67.80 -45.89 24.97
C GLU A 394 -67.06 -45.73 23.62
N PRO A 395 -67.00 -44.52 23.02
CA PRO A 395 -66.26 -44.31 21.77
C PRO A 395 -64.76 -44.27 22.09
N ASP A 396 -64.15 -45.45 22.08
CA ASP A 396 -62.72 -45.64 22.25
C ASP A 396 -62.01 -45.34 20.92
N SER A 397 -61.86 -44.05 20.59
CA SER A 397 -61.08 -43.60 19.45
C SER A 397 -60.28 -42.34 19.76
N THR A 398 -59.48 -42.37 20.83
CA THR A 398 -58.44 -41.33 20.99
C THR A 398 -57.26 -41.61 20.05
N PRO A 399 -56.89 -40.70 19.14
CA PRO A 399 -55.78 -40.91 18.21
C PRO A 399 -54.45 -41.03 18.95
N GLN A 400 -53.70 -42.11 18.70
CA GLN A 400 -52.29 -42.25 19.08
C GLN A 400 -51.46 -41.27 18.24
N MET A 401 -50.77 -40.32 18.87
CA MET A 401 -49.95 -39.32 18.18
C MET A 401 -48.46 -39.68 18.27
N HIS A 402 -47.77 -39.75 17.13
CA HIS A 402 -46.33 -40.03 17.02
C HIS A 402 -45.48 -38.73 17.04
N PRO A 403 -44.21 -38.77 17.48
CA PRO A 403 -43.28 -37.63 17.37
C PRO A 403 -43.07 -37.22 15.90
N LEU A 404 -42.88 -35.91 15.65
CA LEU A 404 -42.61 -35.38 14.32
C LEU A 404 -41.18 -35.75 13.86
N ASP A 405 -41.06 -36.56 12.80
CA ASP A 405 -39.76 -36.98 12.21
C ASP A 405 -39.30 -35.98 11.12
N LEU A 406 -38.54 -34.97 11.53
CA LEU A 406 -38.00 -33.95 10.63
C LEU A 406 -37.06 -34.55 9.57
N ASP A 407 -36.28 -35.60 9.90
CA ASP A 407 -35.33 -36.23 8.98
C ASP A 407 -36.03 -36.87 7.78
N GLN A 408 -37.14 -37.57 8.04
CA GLN A 408 -37.95 -38.17 6.98
C GLN A 408 -38.63 -37.09 6.12
N HIS A 409 -39.11 -36.01 6.73
CA HIS A 409 -39.72 -34.89 6.00
C HIS A 409 -38.71 -34.16 5.12
N ALA A 410 -37.43 -34.05 5.51
CA ALA A 410 -36.39 -33.38 4.74
C ALA A 410 -36.06 -34.12 3.43
N GLN A 411 -36.02 -35.46 3.47
CA GLN A 411 -35.86 -36.27 2.26
C GLN A 411 -37.03 -36.07 1.30
N LYS A 412 -38.27 -36.27 1.80
CA LYS A 412 -39.49 -36.14 0.99
C LYS A 412 -39.66 -34.74 0.40
N TYR A 413 -39.25 -33.71 1.14
CA TYR A 413 -39.25 -32.33 0.66
C TYR A 413 -38.35 -32.15 -0.57
N VAL A 414 -37.09 -32.60 -0.51
CA VAL A 414 -36.17 -32.47 -1.65
C VAL A 414 -36.66 -33.30 -2.83
N GLU A 415 -37.20 -34.50 -2.62
CA GLU A 415 -37.73 -35.37 -3.69
C GLU A 415 -38.90 -34.75 -4.47
N VAL A 416 -39.77 -33.99 -3.81
CA VAL A 416 -40.94 -33.35 -4.43
C VAL A 416 -40.58 -32.04 -5.15
N LEU A 417 -39.40 -31.46 -4.89
CA LEU A 417 -38.99 -30.19 -5.48
C LEU A 417 -38.43 -30.31 -6.91
N GLU A 418 -38.85 -29.37 -7.76
CA GLU A 418 -38.21 -29.03 -9.04
C GLU A 418 -36.92 -28.23 -8.79
N LEU A 419 -35.79 -28.93 -8.82
CA LEU A 419 -34.44 -28.38 -8.58
C LEU A 419 -33.83 -27.83 -9.87
N ASP A 420 -33.04 -26.76 -9.73
CA ASP A 420 -32.23 -26.22 -10.83
C ASP A 420 -31.24 -27.27 -11.34
N PRO A 421 -30.84 -27.25 -12.63
CA PRO A 421 -29.98 -28.29 -13.23
C PRO A 421 -28.68 -28.56 -12.46
N SER A 422 -28.09 -27.53 -11.85
CA SER A 422 -26.86 -27.62 -11.03
C SER A 422 -27.07 -28.34 -9.69
N LEU A 423 -28.27 -28.26 -9.12
CA LEU A 423 -28.66 -28.95 -7.88
C LEU A 423 -29.28 -30.32 -8.16
N ALA A 424 -29.94 -30.49 -9.30
CA ALA A 424 -30.56 -31.74 -9.72
C ALA A 424 -29.51 -32.86 -9.90
N SER A 425 -28.35 -32.55 -10.50
CA SER A 425 -27.22 -33.49 -10.63
C SER A 425 -26.64 -33.91 -9.28
N ARG A 426 -26.83 -33.10 -8.23
CA ARG A 426 -26.29 -33.29 -6.88
C ARG A 426 -27.37 -33.56 -5.82
N ARG A 427 -28.54 -34.02 -6.24
CA ARG A 427 -29.71 -34.27 -5.36
C ARG A 427 -29.38 -35.16 -4.16
N LYS A 428 -28.52 -36.19 -4.33
CA LYS A 428 -28.08 -37.07 -3.24
C LYS A 428 -27.26 -36.33 -2.18
N GLU A 429 -26.30 -35.50 -2.62
CA GLU A 429 -25.49 -34.66 -1.71
C GLU A 429 -26.36 -33.64 -0.98
N LEU A 430 -27.36 -33.08 -1.67
CA LEU A 430 -28.30 -32.12 -1.07
C LEU A 430 -29.14 -32.75 0.06
N ILE A 431 -29.67 -33.96 -0.16
CA ILE A 431 -30.43 -34.73 0.86
C ILE A 431 -29.53 -35.08 2.04
N GLN A 432 -28.32 -35.56 1.78
CA GLN A 432 -27.38 -35.96 2.83
C GLN A 432 -26.93 -34.76 3.68
N THR A 433 -26.66 -33.63 3.04
CA THR A 433 -26.34 -32.37 3.72
C THR A 433 -27.50 -31.94 4.62
N GLY A 434 -28.74 -31.96 4.11
CA GLY A 434 -29.93 -31.61 4.89
C GLY A 434 -30.15 -32.47 6.13
N ARG A 435 -30.02 -33.79 5.99
CA ARG A 435 -30.13 -34.73 7.12
C ARG A 435 -29.08 -34.47 8.19
N ARG A 436 -27.82 -34.30 7.81
CA ARG A 436 -26.74 -34.00 8.75
C ARG A 436 -26.98 -32.68 9.49
N LEU A 437 -27.41 -31.64 8.76
CA LEU A 437 -27.73 -30.35 9.37
C LEU A 437 -28.88 -30.46 10.41
N ILE A 438 -29.92 -31.27 10.13
CA ILE A 438 -31.04 -31.48 11.07
C ILE A 438 -30.60 -32.31 12.28
N GLN A 439 -29.79 -33.35 12.07
CA GLN A 439 -29.26 -34.20 13.14
C GLN A 439 -28.33 -33.43 14.09
N GLU A 440 -27.41 -32.63 13.56
CA GLU A 440 -26.55 -31.76 14.36
C GLU A 440 -27.35 -30.68 15.12
N CYS A 441 -28.42 -30.13 14.51
CA CYS A 441 -29.34 -29.23 15.22
C CYS A 441 -30.09 -29.93 16.37
N GLY A 442 -30.31 -31.24 16.27
CA GLY A 442 -30.89 -32.07 17.33
C GLY A 442 -29.90 -32.38 18.45
N ALA A 443 -28.66 -32.74 18.11
CA ALA A 443 -27.60 -33.12 19.04
C ALA A 443 -27.02 -31.93 19.82
N ALA A 444 -26.87 -30.76 19.17
CA ALA A 444 -26.44 -29.52 19.82
C ALA A 444 -27.43 -29.00 20.87
N ALA A 445 -28.67 -29.50 20.89
CA ALA A 445 -29.68 -29.19 21.91
C ALA A 445 -29.63 -30.16 23.13
N VAL A 446 -28.60 -31.01 23.21
CA VAL A 446 -28.37 -32.01 24.27
C VAL A 446 -26.96 -31.88 24.87
N ALA A 447 -25.98 -31.37 24.11
CA ALA A 447 -24.60 -31.19 24.57
C ALA A 447 -24.38 -29.78 25.16
N ASP A 448 -24.40 -29.69 26.49
CA ASP A 448 -24.31 -28.46 27.27
C ASP A 448 -22.85 -28.03 27.53
N GLY A 449 -22.08 -27.89 26.45
CA GLY A 449 -20.70 -27.39 26.49
C GLY A 449 -20.36 -26.71 25.16
N GLU A 450 -19.27 -25.93 25.12
CA GLU A 450 -18.70 -25.37 23.90
C GLU A 450 -18.26 -26.48 22.92
N ALA A 451 -19.22 -27.19 22.33
CA ALA A 451 -18.97 -28.04 21.20
C ALA A 451 -18.47 -27.12 20.07
N PRO A 452 -17.29 -27.40 19.48
CA PRO A 452 -16.79 -26.59 18.37
C PRO A 452 -17.85 -26.59 17.29
N THR A 453 -18.22 -25.39 16.83
CA THR A 453 -19.22 -25.23 15.79
C THR A 453 -18.83 -26.10 14.59
N PRO A 454 -19.70 -27.00 14.10
CA PRO A 454 -19.34 -27.94 13.05
C PRO A 454 -18.89 -27.17 11.82
N ARG A 455 -17.73 -27.54 11.26
CA ARG A 455 -17.23 -26.88 10.05
C ARG A 455 -18.17 -27.24 8.90
N TYR A 456 -18.44 -26.28 8.02
CA TYR A 456 -19.29 -26.51 6.85
C TYR A 456 -18.75 -27.66 5.97
N GLN A 457 -17.43 -27.87 5.98
CA GLN A 457 -16.73 -28.95 5.28
C GLN A 457 -17.18 -30.33 5.77
N ASP A 458 -17.40 -30.50 7.08
CA ASP A 458 -17.82 -31.78 7.67
C ASP A 458 -19.27 -32.13 7.31
N MET A 459 -20.10 -31.11 7.10
CA MET A 459 -21.50 -31.27 6.71
C MET A 459 -21.64 -31.69 5.24
N ILE A 460 -20.77 -31.17 4.36
CA ILE A 460 -20.83 -31.38 2.91
C ILE A 460 -20.00 -32.60 2.45
N SER A 461 -18.90 -32.93 3.15
CA SER A 461 -17.97 -33.98 2.70
C SER A 461 -18.65 -35.34 2.58
N THR A 462 -18.54 -35.95 1.39
CA THR A 462 -18.95 -37.33 1.12
C THR A 462 -17.96 -38.34 1.71
N THR A 463 -16.74 -37.92 2.01
CA THR A 463 -15.71 -38.69 2.70
C THR A 463 -15.83 -38.51 4.21
N PRO A 464 -15.93 -39.59 5.00
CA PRO A 464 -15.98 -39.49 6.45
C PRO A 464 -14.60 -39.10 6.98
N SER A 465 -14.39 -37.83 7.32
CA SER A 465 -13.12 -37.30 7.84
C SER A 465 -12.84 -37.67 9.31
N ARG A 466 -13.68 -38.51 9.91
CA ARG A 466 -13.38 -39.20 11.17
C ARG A 466 -13.78 -40.66 11.06
N PRO A 467 -12.96 -41.61 11.53
CA PRO A 467 -13.46 -42.94 11.81
C PRO A 467 -14.47 -42.79 12.96
N TYR A 468 -15.76 -42.74 12.61
CA TYR A 468 -16.77 -43.28 13.50
C TYR A 468 -16.38 -44.74 13.69
N THR A 469 -15.84 -45.05 14.87
CA THR A 469 -15.62 -46.41 15.31
C THR A 469 -16.96 -47.12 15.27
N LYS A 470 -17.20 -47.87 14.18
CA LYS A 470 -18.09 -49.02 14.20
C LYS A 470 -17.51 -49.99 15.21
N SER A 471 -17.96 -49.90 16.46
CA SER A 471 -17.97 -51.09 17.30
C SER A 471 -19.00 -52.04 16.70
N SER A 472 -18.50 -53.13 16.15
CA SER A 472 -19.30 -54.28 15.79
C SER A 472 -19.68 -54.99 17.10
N ALA A 473 -20.94 -54.94 17.50
CA ALA A 473 -21.56 -55.98 18.31
C ALA A 473 -23.09 -55.84 18.28
N THR A 474 -23.70 -56.92 17.81
CA THR A 474 -25.04 -57.44 18.11
C THR A 474 -26.29 -56.63 17.72
N LYS A 475 -27.12 -57.32 16.92
CA LYS A 475 -28.53 -57.06 16.64
C LYS A 475 -29.34 -56.96 17.94
N GLU A 476 -29.29 -55.82 18.61
CA GLU A 476 -30.19 -55.47 19.72
C GLU A 476 -30.44 -53.94 19.80
N ALA A 477 -29.90 -53.16 18.85
CA ALA A 477 -30.04 -51.70 18.79
C ALA A 477 -31.29 -51.24 18.03
N THR A 478 -32.45 -51.82 18.32
CA THR A 478 -33.76 -51.25 17.96
C THR A 478 -34.52 -50.64 19.14
N GLU A 479 -33.94 -50.61 20.35
CA GLU A 479 -34.64 -50.09 21.54
C GLU A 479 -34.00 -48.87 22.24
N ASN A 480 -32.80 -48.42 21.85
CA ASN A 480 -32.21 -47.20 22.40
C ASN A 480 -32.16 -46.06 21.37
N ALA A 481 -33.34 -45.50 21.07
CA ALA A 481 -33.44 -44.13 20.58
C ALA A 481 -33.12 -43.19 21.76
N GLU A 482 -32.01 -42.47 21.64
CA GLU A 482 -31.44 -41.51 22.60
C GLU A 482 -32.49 -40.78 23.45
N ALA A 483 -32.41 -40.98 24.77
CA ALA A 483 -33.34 -40.44 25.75
C ALA A 483 -33.34 -38.90 25.75
N ARG A 484 -34.30 -38.31 25.03
CA ARG A 484 -34.68 -36.91 25.20
C ARG A 484 -35.05 -36.72 26.68
N HIS A 485 -34.33 -35.89 27.44
CA HIS A 485 -34.67 -35.59 28.84
C HIS A 485 -36.10 -34.99 28.87
N ILE A 486 -37.05 -35.78 29.37
CA ILE A 486 -38.45 -35.41 29.51
C ILE A 486 -38.66 -35.04 30.97
N PHE A 487 -38.94 -33.77 31.25
CA PHE A 487 -39.27 -33.30 32.59
C PHE A 487 -40.76 -33.57 32.86
N VAL A 488 -41.06 -34.61 33.65
CA VAL A 488 -42.43 -34.89 34.11
C VAL A 488 -42.75 -33.96 35.28
N ALA A 489 -43.47 -32.87 35.01
CA ALA A 489 -43.87 -31.89 36.00
C ALA A 489 -45.20 -32.31 36.65
N GLN A 490 -45.09 -33.04 37.76
CA GLN A 490 -46.22 -33.39 38.61
C GLN A 490 -45.96 -32.83 40.01
N PRO A 491 -46.58 -31.71 40.40
CA PRO A 491 -46.34 -31.10 41.70
C PRO A 491 -46.83 -32.01 42.83
N GLN A 492 -46.12 -32.01 43.94
CA GLN A 492 -46.44 -32.77 45.16
C GLN A 492 -46.76 -31.82 46.30
N VAL A 493 -45.84 -30.92 46.63
CA VAL A 493 -46.00 -29.98 47.74
C VAL A 493 -45.57 -28.59 47.31
N LEU A 494 -46.38 -27.58 47.66
CA LEU A 494 -46.05 -26.17 47.52
C LEU A 494 -46.02 -25.51 48.90
N ASN A 495 -44.86 -25.02 49.29
CA ASN A 495 -44.69 -24.20 50.49
C ASN A 495 -44.54 -22.74 50.08
N MET A 496 -45.30 -21.86 50.71
CA MET A 496 -45.20 -20.41 50.51
C MET A 496 -45.13 -19.71 51.86
N THR A 497 -44.04 -18.97 52.08
CA THR A 497 -43.77 -18.22 53.30
C THR A 497 -43.68 -16.74 52.96
N ASN A 498 -44.47 -15.90 53.64
CA ASN A 498 -44.49 -14.44 53.45
C ASN A 498 -44.60 -13.98 51.98
N PHE A 499 -45.40 -14.69 51.17
CA PHE A 499 -45.57 -14.47 49.74
C PHE A 499 -46.96 -13.87 49.44
N LEU A 500 -47.01 -12.73 48.75
CA LEU A 500 -48.24 -11.98 48.46
C LEU A 500 -49.14 -11.81 49.71
N GLY A 501 -50.37 -12.34 49.69
CA GLY A 501 -51.32 -12.24 50.80
C GLY A 501 -51.05 -13.20 51.97
N VAL A 502 -50.09 -14.11 51.86
CA VAL A 502 -49.76 -15.10 52.90
C VAL A 502 -48.77 -14.51 53.91
N GLN A 503 -49.08 -14.64 55.20
CA GLN A 503 -48.13 -14.39 56.30
C GLN A 503 -47.83 -15.72 56.99
N ASP A 504 -46.62 -15.87 57.54
CA ASP A 504 -46.07 -17.16 57.98
C ASP A 504 -45.98 -18.15 56.80
N THR A 505 -45.93 -19.47 57.07
CA THR A 505 -45.80 -20.54 56.08
C THR A 505 -47.14 -21.24 55.85
N VAL A 506 -47.55 -21.32 54.59
CA VAL A 506 -48.68 -22.15 54.13
C VAL A 506 -48.13 -23.28 53.27
N THR A 507 -48.56 -24.50 53.57
CA THR A 507 -48.23 -25.71 52.81
C THR A 507 -49.48 -26.20 52.09
N PHE A 508 -49.39 -26.34 50.77
CA PHE A 508 -50.42 -26.93 49.93
C PHE A 508 -49.93 -28.30 49.42
N ASP A 509 -50.63 -29.36 49.80
CA ASP A 509 -50.32 -30.73 49.39
C ASP A 509 -51.21 -31.14 48.20
N PHE A 510 -50.60 -31.26 47.02
CA PHE A 510 -51.27 -31.72 45.80
C PHE A 510 -51.47 -33.25 45.80
N GLY A 511 -50.72 -34.01 46.60
CA GLY A 511 -50.87 -35.46 46.73
C GLY A 511 -52.22 -35.87 47.35
N GLY A 512 -52.86 -34.95 48.08
CA GLY A 512 -54.20 -35.13 48.63
C GLY A 512 -55.34 -35.01 47.61
N LEU A 513 -55.08 -34.53 46.39
CA LEU A 513 -56.09 -34.44 45.34
C LEU A 513 -56.26 -35.80 44.62
N PRO A 514 -57.50 -36.31 44.42
CA PRO A 514 -57.72 -37.51 43.63
C PRO A 514 -57.16 -37.37 42.21
N ARG A 515 -56.58 -38.45 41.65
CA ARG A 515 -56.11 -38.42 40.25
C ARG A 515 -57.29 -38.24 39.30
N GLY A 516 -57.11 -37.35 38.31
CA GLY A 516 -58.14 -36.94 37.38
C GLY A 516 -59.19 -36.00 37.99
N SER A 517 -58.86 -35.30 39.10
CA SER A 517 -59.79 -34.38 39.75
C SER A 517 -59.78 -32.97 39.17
N LEU A 518 -60.94 -32.32 39.23
CA LEU A 518 -61.11 -30.90 38.94
C LEU A 518 -61.29 -30.16 40.28
N ALA A 519 -60.29 -29.39 40.68
CA ALA A 519 -60.28 -28.67 41.95
C ALA A 519 -60.68 -27.20 41.73
N PHE A 520 -61.78 -26.76 42.33
CA PHE A 520 -62.26 -25.38 42.24
C PHE A 520 -61.79 -24.55 43.43
N VAL A 521 -61.07 -23.46 43.16
CA VAL A 521 -60.65 -22.48 44.18
C VAL A 521 -61.67 -21.35 44.21
N VAL A 522 -62.47 -21.30 45.27
CA VAL A 522 -63.61 -20.37 45.43
C VAL A 522 -63.42 -19.53 46.69
N GLY A 523 -63.81 -18.25 46.64
CA GLY A 523 -63.66 -17.34 47.78
C GLY A 523 -63.95 -15.88 47.42
N ARG A 524 -64.11 -15.03 48.43
CA ARG A 524 -64.38 -13.59 48.23
C ARG A 524 -63.27 -12.91 47.42
N ASN A 525 -63.59 -11.79 46.77
CA ASN A 525 -62.59 -10.99 46.06
C ASN A 525 -61.56 -10.45 47.05
N GLY A 526 -60.28 -10.53 46.68
CA GLY A 526 -59.17 -10.16 47.58
C GLY A 526 -58.79 -11.22 48.62
N ALA A 527 -59.47 -12.38 48.69
CA ALA A 527 -59.13 -13.44 49.63
C ALA A 527 -57.82 -14.19 49.30
N GLY A 528 -57.20 -13.94 48.14
CA GLY A 528 -55.93 -14.58 47.74
C GLY A 528 -56.06 -15.81 46.84
N LYS A 529 -57.17 -16.00 46.13
CA LYS A 529 -57.43 -17.18 45.25
C LYS A 529 -56.29 -17.49 44.26
N SER A 530 -55.78 -16.47 43.55
CA SER A 530 -54.70 -16.68 42.57
C SER A 530 -53.31 -16.85 43.20
N THR A 531 -53.18 -16.82 44.54
CA THR A 531 -51.86 -16.91 45.20
C THR A 531 -51.17 -18.26 44.93
N ILE A 532 -51.92 -19.37 44.84
CA ILE A 532 -51.37 -20.70 44.51
C ILE A 532 -50.75 -20.69 43.10
N LEU A 533 -51.51 -20.18 42.13
CA LEU A 533 -51.08 -20.08 40.73
C LEU A 533 -49.85 -19.15 40.59
N GLU A 534 -49.84 -18.02 41.30
CA GLU A 534 -48.72 -17.09 41.32
C GLU A 534 -47.47 -17.69 41.98
N ALA A 535 -47.63 -18.42 43.08
CA ALA A 535 -46.54 -19.07 43.79
C ALA A 535 -45.88 -20.16 42.93
N MET A 536 -46.67 -21.04 42.29
CA MET A 536 -46.14 -22.08 41.39
C MET A 536 -45.37 -21.48 40.21
N THR A 537 -45.91 -20.42 39.60
CA THR A 537 -45.31 -19.78 38.44
C THR A 537 -44.04 -19.03 38.82
N TRP A 538 -44.10 -18.22 39.88
CA TRP A 538 -42.96 -17.44 40.35
C TRP A 538 -41.82 -18.33 40.85
N CYS A 539 -42.13 -19.46 41.49
CA CYS A 539 -41.13 -20.43 41.92
C CYS A 539 -40.31 -20.94 40.73
N GLN A 540 -40.98 -21.42 39.67
CA GLN A 540 -40.35 -21.98 38.48
C GLN A 540 -39.61 -20.92 37.64
N PHE A 541 -40.23 -19.75 37.41
CA PHE A 541 -39.77 -18.79 36.39
C PHE A 541 -39.30 -17.43 36.92
N GLY A 542 -39.52 -17.14 38.21
CA GLY A 542 -39.21 -15.84 38.82
C GLY A 542 -40.10 -14.69 38.34
N ARG A 543 -41.18 -15.01 37.62
CA ARG A 543 -42.16 -14.09 37.05
C ARG A 543 -43.55 -14.50 37.52
N CYS A 544 -44.39 -13.50 37.82
CA CYS A 544 -45.80 -13.68 38.13
C CYS A 544 -46.65 -13.67 36.86
N VAL A 545 -47.84 -14.25 36.92
CA VAL A 545 -48.80 -14.30 35.80
C VAL A 545 -49.40 -12.92 35.56
N ARG A 546 -49.71 -12.18 36.63
CA ARG A 546 -50.19 -10.80 36.53
C ARG A 546 -49.08 -9.85 36.05
N GLY A 547 -49.39 -9.06 35.02
CA GLY A 547 -48.52 -7.98 34.56
C GLY A 547 -48.44 -6.82 35.57
N GLY A 548 -47.29 -6.16 35.65
CA GLY A 548 -47.11 -4.93 36.46
C GLY A 548 -46.63 -5.12 37.90
N LEU A 549 -46.42 -6.35 38.37
CA LEU A 549 -45.76 -6.63 39.65
C LEU A 549 -44.25 -6.46 39.51
N ALA A 550 -43.66 -5.54 40.29
CA ALA A 550 -42.21 -5.42 40.40
C ALA A 550 -41.65 -6.61 41.20
N VAL A 551 -40.36 -6.90 41.04
CA VAL A 551 -39.70 -8.07 41.64
C VAL A 551 -39.76 -8.07 43.19
N ASN A 552 -40.05 -6.93 43.82
CA ASN A 552 -40.21 -6.84 45.28
C ASN A 552 -41.65 -6.98 45.76
N ASP A 553 -42.63 -6.87 44.87
CA ASP A 553 -44.06 -6.84 45.21
C ASP A 553 -44.60 -8.26 45.51
N VAL A 554 -43.78 -9.29 45.30
CA VAL A 554 -44.07 -10.68 45.71
C VAL A 554 -43.92 -10.89 47.22
N VAL A 555 -43.20 -10.01 47.90
CA VAL A 555 -42.98 -10.10 49.36
C VAL A 555 -44.21 -9.51 50.05
N ASN A 556 -44.76 -10.24 51.02
CA ASN A 556 -45.91 -9.79 51.79
C ASN A 556 -45.68 -8.39 52.40
N ASP A 557 -46.61 -7.46 52.20
CA ASP A 557 -46.47 -6.06 52.61
C ASP A 557 -46.48 -5.84 54.14
N VAL A 558 -47.05 -6.78 54.90
CA VAL A 558 -47.12 -6.69 56.38
C VAL A 558 -45.82 -7.16 57.01
N VAL A 559 -45.27 -8.29 56.54
CA VAL A 559 -44.01 -8.86 57.07
C VAL A 559 -42.77 -8.19 56.45
N GLY A 560 -42.83 -7.87 55.15
CA GLY A 560 -41.85 -7.07 54.42
C GLY A 560 -40.49 -7.74 54.11
N ARG A 561 -40.25 -8.96 54.60
CA ARG A 561 -39.00 -9.73 54.46
C ARG A 561 -39.26 -11.24 54.59
N ASP A 562 -38.21 -12.03 54.38
CA ASP A 562 -38.23 -13.49 54.57
C ASP A 562 -39.26 -14.22 53.70
N CYS A 563 -39.33 -13.83 52.42
CA CYS A 563 -40.18 -14.50 51.43
C CYS A 563 -39.46 -15.72 50.85
N GLU A 564 -40.16 -16.85 50.85
CA GLU A 564 -39.71 -18.13 50.33
C GLU A 564 -40.87 -18.86 49.67
N VAL A 565 -40.66 -19.39 48.47
CA VAL A 565 -41.59 -20.32 47.83
C VAL A 565 -40.81 -21.55 47.40
N SER A 566 -41.32 -22.73 47.76
CA SER A 566 -40.73 -24.02 47.41
C SER A 566 -41.76 -24.91 46.74
N LEU A 567 -41.43 -25.47 45.58
CA LEU A 567 -42.29 -26.36 44.81
C LEU A 567 -41.57 -27.69 44.57
N GLU A 568 -42.14 -28.77 45.09
CA GLU A 568 -41.66 -30.14 44.96
C GLU A 568 -42.42 -30.90 43.86
N PHE A 569 -41.70 -31.67 43.04
CA PHE A 569 -42.25 -32.49 41.97
C PHE A 569 -42.03 -33.99 42.24
N SER A 570 -42.90 -34.85 41.68
CA SER A 570 -42.84 -36.31 41.88
C SER A 570 -41.60 -36.97 41.27
N ASN A 571 -40.94 -36.31 40.32
CA ASN A 571 -39.66 -36.74 39.76
C ASN A 571 -38.47 -36.51 40.72
N GLY A 572 -38.74 -35.95 41.91
CA GLY A 572 -37.78 -35.69 42.97
C GLY A 572 -37.12 -34.31 42.90
N TYR A 573 -37.40 -33.51 41.87
CA TYR A 573 -36.89 -32.14 41.83
C TYR A 573 -37.68 -31.22 42.77
N THR A 574 -36.98 -30.32 43.45
CA THR A 574 -37.58 -29.22 44.23
C THR A 574 -36.94 -27.92 43.80
N ILE A 575 -37.75 -26.94 43.46
CA ILE A 575 -37.29 -25.57 43.16
C ILE A 575 -37.67 -24.71 44.35
N THR A 576 -36.72 -24.00 44.93
CA THR A 576 -36.95 -23.06 46.03
C THR A 576 -36.42 -21.68 45.67
N ARG A 577 -37.29 -20.68 45.69
CA ARG A 577 -36.94 -19.29 45.36
C ARG A 577 -37.13 -18.38 46.57
N TYR A 578 -36.10 -17.59 46.83
CA TYR A 578 -36.04 -16.66 47.96
C TYR A 578 -36.13 -15.21 47.48
N ARG A 579 -36.72 -14.35 48.31
CA ARG A 579 -36.71 -12.89 48.10
C ARG A 579 -36.65 -12.16 49.44
N LYS A 580 -35.70 -11.21 49.56
CA LYS A 580 -35.43 -10.50 50.83
C LYS A 580 -35.31 -11.46 52.03
N HIS A 581 -34.80 -12.68 51.79
CA HIS A 581 -34.67 -13.70 52.82
C HIS A 581 -33.36 -13.54 53.59
N LYS A 582 -33.40 -13.70 54.90
CA LYS A 582 -32.26 -13.47 55.80
C LYS A 582 -31.03 -14.33 55.45
N VAL A 583 -31.26 -15.58 55.06
CA VAL A 583 -30.17 -16.53 54.72
C VAL A 583 -30.05 -16.72 53.21
N GLY A 584 -31.19 -16.91 52.53
CA GLY A 584 -31.25 -17.20 51.09
C GLY A 584 -31.14 -15.96 50.19
N GLY A 585 -31.19 -14.75 50.74
CA GLY A 585 -31.12 -13.51 49.97
C GLY A 585 -32.20 -13.43 48.89
N ASN A 586 -31.77 -13.35 47.64
CA ASN A 586 -32.61 -13.37 46.43
C ASN A 586 -32.28 -14.57 45.51
N ARG A 587 -31.75 -15.66 46.09
CA ARG A 587 -31.28 -16.86 45.37
C ARG A 587 -32.45 -17.73 44.91
N VAL A 588 -32.21 -18.53 43.88
CA VAL A 588 -33.03 -19.70 43.53
C VAL A 588 -32.15 -20.94 43.67
N VAL A 589 -32.69 -21.98 44.29
CA VAL A 589 -31.99 -23.25 44.57
C VAL A 589 -32.82 -24.37 43.97
N VAL A 590 -32.20 -25.23 43.18
CA VAL A 590 -32.82 -26.47 42.70
C VAL A 590 -32.18 -27.63 43.44
N SER A 591 -32.99 -28.53 43.98
CA SER A 591 -32.51 -29.78 44.58
C SER A 591 -33.14 -30.99 43.88
N LEU A 592 -32.43 -32.11 43.87
CA LEU A 592 -32.94 -33.41 43.41
C LEU A 592 -32.87 -34.37 44.59
N ARG A 593 -34.03 -34.84 45.05
CA ARG A 593 -34.19 -35.72 46.23
C ARG A 593 -33.46 -35.17 47.47
N GLY A 594 -33.58 -33.86 47.68
CA GLY A 594 -32.95 -33.13 48.80
C GLY A 594 -31.49 -32.71 48.58
N ALA A 595 -30.82 -33.16 47.51
CA ALA A 595 -29.45 -32.76 47.19
C ALA A 595 -29.43 -31.52 46.27
N VAL A 596 -28.80 -30.43 46.72
CA VAL A 596 -28.70 -29.17 45.94
C VAL A 596 -27.90 -29.37 44.65
N GLN A 597 -28.50 -29.01 43.52
CA GLN A 597 -27.93 -29.07 42.18
C GLN A 597 -27.17 -27.78 41.87
N THR A 598 -25.98 -27.63 42.45
CA THR A 598 -25.15 -26.42 42.32
C THR A 598 -24.80 -26.07 40.86
N GLN A 599 -24.78 -27.04 39.95
CA GLN A 599 -24.52 -26.83 38.52
C GLN A 599 -25.60 -26.01 37.80
N LEU A 600 -26.81 -25.94 38.36
CA LEU A 600 -27.92 -25.12 37.84
C LEU A 600 -27.84 -23.67 38.33
N GLU A 601 -27.04 -23.39 39.35
CA GLU A 601 -26.77 -22.04 39.84
C GLU A 601 -25.57 -21.45 39.10
N LYS A 602 -25.83 -20.48 38.23
CA LYS A 602 -24.82 -19.83 37.38
C LYS A 602 -24.43 -18.44 37.93
N ASP A 603 -23.35 -17.87 37.41
CA ASP A 603 -22.77 -16.59 37.86
C ASP A 603 -23.72 -15.39 37.84
N ASN A 604 -24.79 -15.44 37.05
CA ASN A 604 -25.82 -14.42 37.04
C ASN A 604 -27.25 -15.01 37.07
N PRO A 605 -28.24 -14.25 37.56
CA PRO A 605 -29.62 -14.72 37.68
C PRO A 605 -30.29 -15.10 36.35
N ARG A 606 -29.87 -14.49 35.23
CA ARG A 606 -30.43 -14.81 33.90
C ARG A 606 -29.94 -16.16 33.40
N ALA A 607 -28.65 -16.45 33.54
CA ALA A 607 -28.06 -17.74 33.20
C ALA A 607 -28.59 -18.86 34.11
N THR A 608 -28.80 -18.56 35.40
CA THR A 608 -29.45 -19.49 36.33
C THR A 608 -30.89 -19.79 35.89
N GLN A 609 -31.68 -18.77 35.51
CA GLN A 609 -33.03 -18.99 34.99
C GLN A 609 -33.03 -19.80 33.69
N ALA A 610 -32.10 -19.54 32.76
CA ALA A 610 -31.98 -20.29 31.52
C ALA A 610 -31.69 -21.79 31.77
N ALA A 611 -30.80 -22.10 32.73
CA ALA A 611 -30.53 -23.48 33.14
C ALA A 611 -31.77 -24.15 33.77
N ILE A 612 -32.59 -23.41 34.50
CA ILE A 612 -33.87 -23.90 35.04
C ILE A 612 -34.89 -24.11 33.91
N ASP A 613 -35.02 -23.19 32.97
CA ASP A 613 -35.93 -23.31 31.82
C ASP A 613 -35.56 -24.53 30.94
N GLU A 614 -34.26 -24.81 30.80
CA GLU A 614 -33.74 -26.00 30.12
C GLU A 614 -34.04 -27.29 30.89
N LEU A 615 -33.81 -27.30 32.22
CA LEU A 615 -34.21 -28.42 33.08
C LEU A 615 -35.70 -28.72 32.95
N LEU A 616 -36.53 -27.67 33.03
CA LEU A 616 -37.98 -27.78 32.90
C LEU A 616 -38.40 -28.17 31.48
N GLY A 617 -37.60 -27.87 30.46
CA GLY A 617 -37.89 -28.13 29.06
C GLY A 617 -38.97 -27.20 28.49
N ILE A 618 -39.25 -26.07 29.15
CA ILE A 618 -40.25 -25.06 28.77
C ILE A 618 -39.85 -23.70 29.34
N ASP A 619 -40.06 -22.62 28.58
CA ASP A 619 -39.87 -21.25 29.06
C ASP A 619 -41.16 -20.66 29.66
N PHE A 620 -41.05 -19.54 30.37
CA PHE A 620 -42.21 -18.87 31.00
C PHE A 620 -43.32 -18.56 29.98
N ASP A 621 -42.98 -17.98 28.84
CA ASP A 621 -43.98 -17.51 27.88
C ASP A 621 -44.74 -18.68 27.23
N THR A 622 -44.08 -19.82 27.02
CA THR A 622 -44.72 -21.06 26.57
C THR A 622 -45.52 -21.70 27.70
N TYR A 623 -45.02 -21.69 28.94
CA TYR A 623 -45.73 -22.22 30.11
C TYR A 623 -47.06 -21.49 30.35
N ILE A 624 -47.07 -20.17 30.29
CA ILE A 624 -48.30 -19.34 30.45
C ILE A 624 -49.30 -19.55 29.31
N ARG A 625 -48.86 -20.06 28.16
CA ARG A 625 -49.73 -20.28 26.98
C ARG A 625 -50.11 -21.75 26.78
N THR A 626 -49.53 -22.67 27.55
CA THR A 626 -49.78 -24.11 27.41
C THR A 626 -50.21 -24.76 28.73
N VAL A 627 -49.66 -24.37 29.89
CA VAL A 627 -49.99 -24.97 31.20
C VAL A 627 -50.92 -24.09 32.02
N VAL A 628 -50.88 -22.77 31.83
CA VAL A 628 -51.78 -21.81 32.48
C VAL A 628 -52.81 -21.28 31.49
N LEU A 629 -54.08 -21.30 31.87
CA LEU A 629 -55.18 -20.70 31.13
C LEU A 629 -55.67 -19.50 31.94
N GLY A 630 -55.15 -18.31 31.67
CA GLY A 630 -55.61 -17.06 32.30
C GLY A 630 -56.64 -16.31 31.45
N HIS A 631 -57.37 -15.36 32.07
CA HIS A 631 -58.33 -14.50 31.37
C HIS A 631 -57.70 -13.76 30.18
N GLU A 632 -56.49 -13.20 30.37
CA GLU A 632 -55.71 -12.54 29.31
C GLU A 632 -55.11 -13.52 28.28
N SER A 633 -54.63 -14.70 28.71
CA SER A 633 -54.03 -15.71 27.83
C SER A 633 -55.04 -16.31 26.83
N ALA A 634 -56.28 -16.58 27.28
CA ALA A 634 -57.32 -17.17 26.44
C ALA A 634 -57.90 -16.17 25.42
N ALA A 635 -58.08 -14.90 25.81
CA ALA A 635 -58.49 -13.83 24.88
C ALA A 635 -57.34 -13.45 23.92
N GLY A 636 -56.10 -13.56 24.40
CA GLY A 636 -54.87 -13.19 23.71
C GLY A 636 -54.60 -13.92 22.40
N PHE A 637 -55.01 -15.19 22.24
CA PHE A 637 -54.67 -15.96 21.03
C PHE A 637 -55.30 -15.36 19.75
N LEU A 638 -56.56 -14.92 19.79
CA LEU A 638 -57.26 -14.37 18.61
C LEU A 638 -57.14 -12.85 18.50
N SER A 639 -56.80 -12.15 19.58
CA SER A 639 -56.33 -10.75 19.54
C SER A 639 -54.83 -10.62 19.23
N SER A 640 -54.07 -11.72 19.22
CA SER A 640 -52.65 -11.71 18.86
C SER A 640 -52.47 -11.42 17.37
N THR A 641 -51.35 -10.75 17.07
CA THR A 641 -50.94 -10.51 15.69
C THR A 641 -50.72 -11.83 14.95
N ALA A 642 -50.84 -11.83 13.61
CA ALA A 642 -50.61 -13.03 12.79
C ALA A 642 -49.23 -13.68 13.05
N LEU A 643 -48.21 -12.87 13.38
CA LEU A 643 -46.88 -13.34 13.75
C LEU A 643 -46.88 -14.10 15.08
N GLN A 644 -47.44 -13.51 16.14
CA GLN A 644 -47.50 -14.13 17.47
C GLN A 644 -48.30 -15.44 17.47
N ARG A 645 -49.39 -15.49 16.68
CA ARG A 645 -50.19 -16.70 16.50
C ARG A 645 -49.42 -17.81 15.79
N ARG A 646 -48.67 -17.44 14.75
CA ARG A 646 -47.81 -18.35 14.00
C ARG A 646 -46.71 -18.93 14.89
N GLU A 647 -46.05 -18.10 15.70
CA GLU A 647 -45.02 -18.55 16.64
C GLU A 647 -45.58 -19.52 17.68
N LEU A 648 -46.81 -19.29 18.14
CA LEU A 648 -47.48 -20.18 19.08
C LEU A 648 -47.77 -21.56 18.49
N ILE A 649 -48.34 -21.58 17.28
CA ILE A 649 -48.64 -22.82 16.57
C ILE A 649 -47.36 -23.56 16.22
N GLU A 650 -46.34 -22.86 15.70
CA GLU A 650 -45.04 -23.46 15.37
C GLU A 650 -44.33 -24.02 16.61
N SER A 651 -44.42 -23.34 17.76
CA SER A 651 -43.87 -23.82 19.04
C SER A 651 -44.60 -25.08 19.53
N ALA A 652 -45.95 -25.07 19.53
CA ALA A 652 -46.76 -26.23 19.92
C ALA A 652 -46.55 -27.44 19.00
N LEU A 653 -46.19 -27.21 17.74
CA LEU A 653 -45.88 -28.26 16.76
C LEU A 653 -44.42 -28.74 16.81
N GLY A 654 -43.55 -28.12 17.61
CA GLY A 654 -42.14 -28.48 17.74
C GLY A 654 -41.22 -27.96 16.61
N LEU A 655 -41.67 -26.95 15.86
CA LEU A 655 -40.95 -26.39 14.70
C LEU A 655 -39.91 -25.33 15.05
N SER A 656 -39.77 -24.96 16.32
CA SER A 656 -38.74 -24.04 16.82
C SER A 656 -37.31 -24.52 16.51
N THR A 657 -37.09 -25.83 16.34
CA THR A 657 -35.80 -26.40 15.92
C THR A 657 -35.36 -25.93 14.53
N LEU A 658 -36.31 -25.56 13.64
CA LEU A 658 -35.99 -25.06 12.30
C LEU A 658 -35.38 -23.65 12.33
N ASP A 659 -35.60 -22.87 13.40
CA ASP A 659 -34.93 -21.58 13.57
C ASP A 659 -33.41 -21.77 13.81
N ARG A 660 -33.03 -22.80 14.58
CA ARG A 660 -31.61 -23.17 14.76
C ARG A 660 -30.96 -23.65 13.47
N LEU A 661 -31.69 -24.43 12.66
CA LEU A 661 -31.23 -24.87 11.34
C LEU A 661 -30.92 -23.69 10.42
N PHE A 662 -31.79 -22.67 10.43
CA PHE A 662 -31.58 -21.44 9.68
C PHE A 662 -30.34 -20.67 10.13
N ASP A 663 -30.18 -20.49 11.44
CA ASP A 663 -29.02 -19.76 11.98
C ASP A 663 -27.70 -20.50 11.74
N MET A 664 -27.70 -21.83 11.80
CA MET A 664 -26.52 -22.65 11.54
C MET A 664 -26.13 -22.61 10.05
N THR A 665 -27.09 -22.79 9.15
CA THR A 665 -26.84 -22.74 7.70
C THR A 665 -26.40 -21.35 7.25
N ARG A 666 -27.00 -20.28 7.78
CA ARG A 666 -26.57 -18.89 7.53
C ARG A 666 -25.12 -18.63 7.95
N ARG A 667 -24.72 -19.13 9.13
CA ARG A 667 -23.32 -19.01 9.60
C ARG A 667 -22.37 -19.72 8.64
N MET A 668 -22.67 -20.96 8.26
CA MET A 668 -21.85 -21.73 7.31
C MET A 668 -21.77 -21.07 5.92
N VAL A 669 -22.85 -20.46 5.42
CA VAL A 669 -22.82 -19.67 4.16
C VAL A 669 -21.87 -18.48 4.29
N LYS A 670 -21.90 -17.79 5.44
CA LYS A 670 -20.98 -16.66 5.71
C LYS A 670 -19.53 -17.13 5.74
N ASP A 671 -19.23 -18.26 6.35
CA ASP A 671 -17.86 -18.81 6.41
C ASP A 671 -17.33 -19.14 5.01
N VAL A 672 -18.17 -19.76 4.16
CA VAL A 672 -17.81 -20.03 2.76
C VAL A 672 -17.65 -18.73 1.95
N ASP A 673 -18.48 -17.71 2.21
CA ASP A 673 -18.36 -16.41 1.54
C ASP A 673 -17.08 -15.67 1.91
N VAL A 674 -16.63 -15.76 3.17
CA VAL A 674 -15.34 -15.24 3.62
C VAL A 674 -14.19 -15.97 2.92
N GLU A 675 -14.20 -17.31 2.93
CA GLU A 675 -13.14 -18.08 2.27
C GLU A 675 -13.10 -17.82 0.75
N ASN A 676 -14.27 -17.70 0.10
CA ASN A 676 -14.33 -17.39 -1.33
C ASN A 676 -13.80 -15.99 -1.65
N ALA A 677 -14.07 -14.99 -0.79
CA ALA A 677 -13.52 -13.64 -0.93
C ALA A 677 -11.99 -13.63 -0.79
N GLU A 678 -11.44 -14.38 0.18
CA GLU A 678 -10.00 -14.55 0.34
C GLU A 678 -9.37 -15.21 -0.90
N GLN A 679 -10.00 -16.26 -1.43
CA GLN A 679 -9.51 -16.94 -2.64
C GLN A 679 -9.56 -16.05 -3.88
N LEU A 680 -10.62 -15.24 -4.03
CA LEU A 680 -10.72 -14.25 -5.11
C LEU A 680 -9.59 -13.22 -5.03
N SER A 681 -9.34 -12.66 -3.84
CA SER A 681 -8.22 -11.71 -3.63
C SER A 681 -6.86 -12.34 -3.95
N GLN A 682 -6.63 -13.59 -3.55
CA GLN A 682 -5.40 -14.31 -3.86
C GLN A 682 -5.26 -14.61 -5.37
N ARG A 683 -6.37 -14.95 -6.06
CA ARG A 683 -6.38 -15.14 -7.53
C ARG A 683 -6.07 -13.84 -8.27
N GLU A 684 -6.62 -12.72 -7.82
CA GLU A 684 -6.34 -11.39 -8.40
C GLU A 684 -4.87 -11.00 -8.22
N GLY A 685 -4.33 -11.15 -7.00
CA GLY A 685 -2.91 -10.90 -6.71
C GLY A 685 -1.97 -11.78 -7.54
N LEU A 686 -2.31 -13.06 -7.70
CA LEU A 686 -1.53 -13.99 -8.52
C LEU A 686 -1.62 -13.62 -10.01
N THR A 687 -2.79 -13.22 -10.51
CA THR A 687 -2.99 -12.76 -11.89
C THR A 687 -2.18 -11.50 -12.19
N GLN A 688 -2.13 -10.55 -11.25
CA GLN A 688 -1.27 -9.36 -11.36
C GLN A 688 0.21 -9.74 -11.38
N THR A 689 0.63 -10.68 -10.53
CA THR A 689 2.01 -11.18 -10.49
C THR A 689 2.41 -11.85 -11.81
N ILE A 690 1.54 -12.70 -12.36
CA ILE A 690 1.73 -13.33 -13.67
C ILE A 690 1.91 -12.26 -14.76
N ARG A 691 1.03 -11.25 -14.79
CA ARG A 691 1.12 -10.15 -15.77
C ARG A 691 2.44 -9.38 -15.65
N HIS A 692 2.91 -9.11 -14.43
CA HIS A 692 4.17 -8.42 -14.19
C HIS A 692 5.38 -9.27 -14.67
N VAL A 693 5.38 -10.57 -14.37
CA VAL A 693 6.42 -11.50 -14.84
C VAL A 693 6.40 -11.61 -16.37
N GLU A 694 5.21 -11.69 -17.00
CA GLU A 694 5.07 -11.71 -18.46
C GLU A 694 5.62 -10.43 -19.10
N GLY A 695 5.35 -9.26 -18.51
CA GLY A 695 5.93 -7.99 -18.94
C GLY A 695 7.46 -7.98 -18.86
N ARG A 696 8.04 -8.37 -17.72
CA ARG A 696 9.50 -8.47 -17.55
C ARG A 696 10.12 -9.46 -18.53
N LEU A 697 9.48 -10.60 -18.77
CA LEU A 697 9.94 -11.60 -19.74
C LEU A 697 9.93 -11.03 -21.17
N ALA A 698 8.91 -10.25 -21.54
CA ALA A 698 8.85 -9.59 -22.84
C ALA A 698 10.00 -8.56 -23.00
N ASP A 699 10.28 -7.78 -21.96
CA ASP A 699 11.37 -6.79 -21.96
C ASP A 699 12.75 -7.47 -22.03
N LEU A 700 12.98 -8.53 -21.25
CA LEU A 700 14.22 -9.30 -21.28
C LEU A 700 14.44 -9.97 -22.64
N LYS A 701 13.39 -10.48 -23.29
CA LYS A 701 13.47 -11.01 -24.67
C LYS A 701 13.83 -9.91 -25.67
N ARG A 702 13.22 -8.72 -25.55
CA ARG A 702 13.52 -7.57 -26.42
C ARG A 702 14.97 -7.11 -26.26
N ARG A 703 15.45 -6.95 -25.01
CA ARG A 703 16.84 -6.58 -24.71
C ARG A 703 17.83 -7.61 -25.23
N ARG A 704 17.53 -8.90 -25.08
CA ARG A 704 18.36 -9.97 -25.64
C ARG A 704 18.47 -9.86 -27.16
N GLN A 705 17.36 -9.67 -27.86
CA GLN A 705 17.36 -9.50 -29.33
C GLN A 705 18.16 -8.27 -29.76
N GLN A 706 18.08 -7.17 -29.00
CA GLN A 706 18.85 -5.96 -29.28
C GLN A 706 20.35 -6.18 -29.12
N VAL A 707 20.80 -6.74 -27.99
CA VAL A 707 22.21 -7.07 -27.75
C VAL A 707 22.74 -8.06 -28.79
N GLN A 708 21.92 -9.04 -29.20
CA GLN A 708 22.27 -9.98 -30.25
C GLN A 708 22.47 -9.29 -31.61
N SER A 709 21.61 -8.31 -31.94
CA SER A 709 21.76 -7.49 -33.14
C SER A 709 23.03 -6.64 -33.09
N ASP A 710 23.29 -5.98 -31.96
CA ASP A 710 24.48 -5.14 -31.76
C ASP A 710 25.77 -5.97 -31.82
N ALA A 711 25.77 -7.18 -31.26
CA ALA A 711 26.86 -8.15 -31.37
C ALA A 711 27.12 -8.55 -32.84
N LEU A 712 26.07 -8.74 -33.63
CA LEU A 712 26.20 -9.07 -35.05
C LEU A 712 26.78 -7.91 -35.86
N GLU A 713 26.36 -6.67 -35.58
CA GLU A 713 26.89 -5.48 -36.24
C GLU A 713 28.36 -5.22 -35.89
N THR A 714 28.71 -5.31 -34.60
CA THR A 714 30.09 -5.17 -34.12
C THR A 714 31.01 -6.25 -34.70
N ALA A 715 30.55 -7.50 -34.81
CA ALA A 715 31.29 -8.57 -35.47
C ALA A 715 31.59 -8.28 -36.95
N LYS A 716 30.61 -7.74 -37.70
CA LYS A 716 30.81 -7.33 -39.10
C LYS A 716 31.81 -6.17 -39.22
N ALA A 717 31.69 -5.16 -38.37
CA ALA A 717 32.60 -4.02 -38.36
C ALA A 717 34.04 -4.42 -37.99
N LEU A 718 34.18 -5.33 -37.02
CA LEU A 718 35.46 -5.90 -36.62
C LEU A 718 36.14 -6.65 -37.77
N ALA A 719 35.41 -7.50 -38.49
CA ALA A 719 35.94 -8.24 -39.64
C ALA A 719 36.47 -7.28 -40.72
N LYS A 720 35.72 -6.21 -41.03
CA LYS A 720 36.15 -5.18 -41.99
C LYS A 720 37.42 -4.46 -41.54
N ALA A 721 37.49 -4.07 -40.27
CA ALA A 721 38.67 -3.39 -39.73
C ALA A 721 39.91 -4.29 -39.67
N GLN A 722 39.73 -5.59 -39.40
CA GLN A 722 40.82 -6.57 -39.46
C GLN A 722 41.35 -6.76 -40.88
N GLU A 723 40.47 -6.75 -41.89
CA GLU A 723 40.86 -6.79 -43.31
C GLU A 723 41.60 -5.51 -43.75
N GLU A 724 41.16 -4.33 -43.30
CA GLU A 724 41.86 -3.07 -43.56
C GLU A 724 43.24 -3.05 -42.89
N MET A 725 43.36 -3.59 -41.67
CA MET A 725 44.62 -3.69 -40.95
C MET A 725 45.62 -4.62 -41.66
N SER A 726 45.17 -5.78 -42.16
CA SER A 726 46.06 -6.70 -42.88
C SER A 726 46.56 -6.11 -44.20
N LYS A 727 45.72 -5.34 -44.92
CA LYS A 727 46.15 -4.61 -46.13
C LYS A 727 47.25 -3.59 -45.84
N LEU A 728 47.09 -2.79 -44.79
CA LEU A 728 48.08 -1.78 -44.40
C LEU A 728 49.38 -2.41 -43.85
N GLN A 729 49.29 -3.58 -43.20
CA GLN A 729 50.48 -4.34 -42.77
C GLN A 729 51.30 -4.82 -43.97
N VAL A 730 50.64 -5.35 -45.00
CA VAL A 730 51.31 -5.75 -46.24
C VAL A 730 51.96 -4.55 -46.94
N GLU A 731 51.26 -3.40 -47.01
CA GLU A 731 51.82 -2.17 -47.59
C GLU A 731 53.07 -1.69 -46.85
N ARG A 732 53.07 -1.73 -45.51
CA ARG A 732 54.25 -1.43 -44.68
C ARG A 732 55.42 -2.35 -45.04
N ASP A 733 55.18 -3.65 -45.11
CA ASP A 733 56.24 -4.65 -45.37
C ASP A 733 56.87 -4.46 -46.75
N MET A 734 56.07 -4.12 -47.75
CA MET A 734 56.56 -3.80 -49.08
C MET A 734 57.46 -2.56 -49.10
N ILE A 735 57.11 -1.50 -48.37
CA ILE A 735 57.90 -0.26 -48.29
C ILE A 735 59.24 -0.51 -47.58
N VAL A 736 59.24 -1.29 -46.51
CA VAL A 736 60.46 -1.62 -45.76
C VAL A 736 61.43 -2.46 -46.61
N GLU A 737 60.93 -3.42 -47.38
CA GLU A 737 61.78 -4.25 -48.23
C GLU A 737 62.34 -3.46 -49.43
N ALA A 738 61.54 -2.59 -50.05
CA ALA A 738 62.01 -1.70 -51.12
C ALA A 738 63.14 -0.77 -50.62
N MET A 739 62.99 -0.19 -49.42
CA MET A 739 64.01 0.65 -48.79
C MET A 739 65.33 -0.11 -48.61
N ARG A 740 65.28 -1.36 -48.15
CA ARG A 740 66.48 -2.17 -47.91
C ARG A 740 67.28 -2.40 -49.20
N GLN A 741 66.60 -2.53 -50.34
CA GLN A 741 67.22 -2.70 -51.64
C GLN A 741 67.85 -1.39 -52.15
N ASP A 742 67.12 -0.26 -52.06
CA ASP A 742 67.61 1.05 -52.47
C ASP A 742 68.82 1.50 -51.64
N GLN A 743 68.77 1.30 -50.32
CA GLN A 743 69.87 1.60 -49.38
C GLN A 743 71.17 0.88 -49.78
N ALA A 744 71.09 -0.40 -50.13
CA ALA A 744 72.25 -1.20 -50.51
C ALA A 744 72.91 -0.70 -51.83
N THR A 745 72.10 -0.21 -52.77
CA THR A 745 72.63 0.34 -54.03
C THR A 745 73.35 1.67 -53.84
N VAL A 746 72.82 2.54 -52.98
CA VAL A 746 73.42 3.86 -52.68
C VAL A 746 74.70 3.72 -51.85
N ASP A 747 74.73 2.80 -50.87
CA ASP A 747 75.93 2.53 -50.08
C ASP A 747 77.10 1.99 -50.94
N HIS A 748 76.80 1.14 -51.93
CA HIS A 748 77.82 0.66 -52.88
C HIS A 748 78.39 1.80 -53.76
N ALA A 749 77.55 2.74 -54.19
CA ALA A 749 77.98 3.89 -54.98
C ALA A 749 78.84 4.87 -54.16
N LEU A 750 78.47 5.12 -52.90
CA LEU A 750 79.24 5.96 -51.97
C LEU A 750 80.63 5.37 -51.67
N ALA A 751 80.73 4.06 -51.45
CA ALA A 751 82.01 3.38 -51.23
C ALA A 751 82.98 3.59 -52.41
N GLY A 752 82.48 3.44 -53.65
CA GLY A 752 83.28 3.66 -54.86
C GLY A 752 83.76 5.11 -55.05
N LEU A 753 82.93 6.10 -54.68
CA LEU A 753 83.29 7.52 -54.69
C LEU A 753 84.31 7.86 -53.58
N GLN A 754 84.17 7.26 -52.40
CA GLN A 754 85.09 7.45 -51.27
C GLN A 754 86.52 7.01 -51.62
N ASP A 755 86.66 5.86 -52.28
CA ASP A 755 87.95 5.35 -52.76
C ASP A 755 88.61 6.30 -53.76
N GLN A 756 87.82 6.97 -54.60
CA GLN A 756 88.31 7.97 -55.56
C GLN A 756 88.76 9.26 -54.86
N VAL A 757 88.04 9.71 -53.83
CA VAL A 757 88.45 10.86 -52.99
C VAL A 757 89.80 10.57 -52.31
N ASP A 758 89.94 9.40 -51.71
CA ASP A 758 91.17 9.01 -51.01
C ASP A 758 92.38 8.87 -51.94
N SER A 759 92.15 8.44 -53.18
CA SER A 759 93.18 8.37 -54.22
C SER A 759 93.62 9.76 -54.69
N ALA A 760 92.68 10.65 -55.00
CA ALA A 760 92.97 12.03 -55.44
C ALA A 760 93.65 12.86 -54.34
N ARG A 761 93.32 12.60 -53.06
CA ARG A 761 93.90 13.31 -51.91
C ARG A 761 95.37 12.98 -51.70
N ARG A 762 95.74 11.70 -51.86
CA ARG A 762 97.14 11.25 -51.81
C ARG A 762 98.01 11.88 -52.90
N GLU A 763 97.44 12.09 -54.09
CA GLU A 763 98.12 12.73 -55.23
C GLU A 763 98.46 14.21 -54.95
N VAL A 764 97.53 14.96 -54.34
CA VAL A 764 97.75 16.37 -53.93
C VAL A 764 98.83 16.49 -52.85
N ASP A 765 98.80 15.62 -51.84
CA ASP A 765 99.76 15.68 -50.73
C ASP A 765 101.22 15.43 -51.18
N LEU A 766 101.43 14.58 -52.19
CA LEU A 766 102.76 14.27 -52.73
C LEU A 766 103.41 15.47 -53.45
N LEU A 767 102.60 16.30 -54.14
CA LEU A 767 103.09 17.39 -54.98
C LEU A 767 103.32 18.71 -54.22
N LYS A 768 102.80 18.82 -52.99
CA LYS A 768 102.73 20.04 -52.19
C LYS A 768 104.09 20.65 -51.82
N THR A 769 105.04 19.82 -51.40
CA THR A 769 106.39 20.26 -50.98
C THR A 769 107.26 20.70 -52.16
N SER A 770 107.11 20.05 -53.31
CA SER A 770 107.82 20.40 -54.54
C SER A 770 107.34 21.73 -55.12
N ALA A 771 106.02 22.00 -55.09
CA ALA A 771 105.45 23.27 -55.57
C ALA A 771 105.89 24.49 -54.72
N GLN A 772 106.04 24.32 -53.40
CA GLN A 772 106.54 25.38 -52.52
C GLN A 772 107.99 25.79 -52.86
N SER A 773 108.83 24.83 -53.22
CA SER A 773 110.22 25.08 -53.61
C SER A 773 110.31 25.77 -54.99
N ALA A 774 109.44 25.38 -55.92
CA ALA A 774 109.32 26.00 -57.24
C ALA A 774 108.91 27.49 -57.17
N GLY A 775 107.98 27.86 -56.30
CA GLY A 775 107.54 29.25 -56.12
C GLY A 775 108.63 30.23 -55.65
N ILE A 776 109.66 29.73 -54.95
CA ILE A 776 110.82 30.54 -54.52
C ILE A 776 111.77 30.82 -55.68
N ARG A 777 111.98 29.83 -56.56
CA ARG A 777 112.85 29.96 -57.75
C ARG A 777 112.32 30.99 -58.74
N ILE A 778 111.03 30.97 -59.02
CA ILE A 778 110.36 31.90 -59.97
C ILE A 778 110.46 33.35 -59.48
N ALA A 779 110.37 33.60 -58.17
CA ALA A 779 110.42 34.94 -57.60
C ALA A 779 111.81 35.61 -57.70
N CYS A 780 112.91 34.86 -57.55
CA CYS A 780 114.27 35.40 -57.65
C CYS A 780 114.68 35.76 -59.07
N ASP A 781 114.27 34.98 -60.06
CA ASP A 781 114.59 35.23 -61.47
C ASP A 781 113.92 36.51 -62.00
N HIS A 782 112.69 36.77 -61.56
CA HIS A 782 111.96 37.99 -61.90
C HIS A 782 112.67 39.27 -61.41
N GLU A 783 113.18 39.30 -60.17
CA GLU A 783 113.94 40.47 -59.67
C GLU A 783 115.29 40.65 -60.37
N GLN A 784 115.96 39.56 -60.79
CA GLN A 784 117.23 39.64 -61.54
C GLN A 784 117.05 40.17 -62.96
N PHE A 785 115.96 39.81 -63.63
CA PHE A 785 115.63 40.31 -64.97
C PHE A 785 115.40 41.82 -64.97
N LEU A 786 114.62 42.34 -64.01
CA LEU A 786 114.33 43.77 -63.89
C LEU A 786 115.61 44.62 -63.72
N SER A 787 116.56 44.17 -62.88
CA SER A 787 117.82 44.89 -62.67
C SER A 787 118.73 44.94 -63.92
N ARG A 788 118.64 43.92 -64.79
CA ARG A 788 119.44 43.86 -66.03
C ARG A 788 118.93 44.83 -67.09
N SER A 789 117.62 45.07 -67.13
CA SER A 789 116.98 46.03 -68.04
C SER A 789 117.41 47.48 -67.77
N GLU A 790 117.49 47.89 -66.50
CA GLU A 790 117.86 49.26 -66.11
C GLU A 790 119.32 49.59 -66.46
N SER A 791 120.23 48.61 -66.44
CA SER A 791 121.65 48.78 -66.78
C SER A 791 121.89 49.03 -68.29
N LEU A 792 121.09 48.43 -69.16
CA LEU A 792 121.16 48.59 -70.62
C LEU A 792 120.66 49.96 -71.10
N GLU A 793 119.77 50.60 -70.33
CA GLU A 793 119.25 51.93 -70.65
C GLU A 793 120.28 53.05 -70.38
N ALA A 794 121.13 52.87 -69.37
CA ALA A 794 122.23 53.77 -69.05
C ALA A 794 123.33 53.79 -70.13
N GLU A 795 123.59 52.64 -70.77
CA GLU A 795 124.55 52.53 -71.90
C GLU A 795 124.13 53.33 -73.14
N ARG A 796 122.85 53.30 -73.50
CA ARG A 796 122.35 54.01 -74.69
C ARG A 796 122.56 55.52 -74.59
N ARG A 797 122.32 56.10 -73.40
CA ARG A 797 122.47 57.55 -73.17
C ARG A 797 123.94 58.01 -73.23
N LEU A 798 124.88 57.15 -72.83
CA LEU A 798 126.32 57.41 -72.93
C LEU A 798 126.82 57.37 -74.39
N HIS A 799 126.23 56.51 -75.22
CA HIS A 799 126.53 56.43 -76.65
C HIS A 799 126.04 57.66 -77.43
N ASP A 800 124.86 58.19 -77.11
CA ASP A 800 124.30 59.37 -77.79
C ASP A 800 125.15 60.64 -77.58
N LEU A 801 125.75 60.80 -76.39
CA LEU A 801 126.70 61.89 -76.10
C LEU A 801 127.97 61.81 -76.95
N ARG A 802 128.41 60.61 -77.34
CA ARG A 802 129.59 60.40 -78.18
C ARG A 802 129.34 60.79 -79.64
N LEU A 803 128.14 60.52 -80.16
CA LEU A 803 127.78 60.89 -81.53
C LEU A 803 127.72 62.41 -81.70
N ALA A 804 127.23 63.15 -80.70
CA ALA A 804 127.20 64.61 -80.72
C ALA A 804 128.61 65.24 -80.75
N ALA A 805 129.63 64.57 -80.22
CA ALA A 805 131.02 65.06 -80.19
C ALA A 805 131.79 64.82 -81.51
N VAL A 806 131.35 63.87 -82.36
CA VAL A 806 132.06 63.48 -83.60
C VAL A 806 131.68 64.35 -84.81
N SER A 807 130.57 65.09 -84.77
CA SER A 807 130.06 65.86 -85.92
C SER A 807 130.79 67.18 -86.23
N ILE A 808 131.91 67.50 -85.57
CA ILE A 808 132.63 68.79 -85.71
C ILE A 808 133.84 68.62 -86.65
N LYS A 809 133.78 69.23 -87.86
CA LYS A 809 134.87 69.20 -88.85
C LYS A 809 136.06 70.10 -88.42
N PRO A 810 137.32 69.65 -88.58
CA PRO A 810 138.48 70.36 -88.04
C PRO A 810 138.97 71.42 -89.04
N SER A 811 138.92 72.69 -88.64
CA SER A 811 139.71 73.76 -89.27
C SER A 811 140.61 74.35 -88.19
N SER A 812 141.93 74.19 -88.34
CA SER A 812 143.04 74.56 -87.43
C SER A 812 143.50 73.53 -86.37
N SER A 813 144.83 73.50 -86.17
CA SER A 813 145.62 72.40 -85.57
C SER A 813 145.54 72.26 -84.04
N TRP A 814 144.90 73.21 -83.34
CA TRP A 814 144.77 73.15 -81.87
C TRP A 814 143.46 72.46 -81.42
N LEU A 815 142.36 72.63 -82.16
CA LEU A 815 141.09 71.91 -81.94
C LEU A 815 141.27 70.39 -82.10
N GLY A 816 142.12 69.96 -83.05
CA GLY A 816 142.47 68.56 -83.26
C GLY A 816 143.13 67.91 -82.04
N ARG A 817 143.91 68.65 -81.23
CA ARG A 817 144.57 68.11 -80.04
C ARG A 817 143.61 67.97 -78.84
N VAL A 818 142.64 68.87 -78.69
CA VAL A 818 141.65 68.83 -77.60
C VAL A 818 140.57 67.78 -77.87
N VAL A 819 140.04 67.73 -79.10
CA VAL A 819 139.04 66.72 -79.51
C VAL A 819 139.61 65.30 -79.43
N HIS A 820 140.88 65.10 -79.82
CA HIS A 820 141.52 63.79 -79.75
C HIS A 820 141.82 63.33 -78.30
N ALA A 821 142.13 64.26 -77.38
CA ALA A 821 142.35 63.94 -75.97
C ALA A 821 141.05 63.56 -75.23
N VAL A 822 139.93 64.20 -75.54
CA VAL A 822 138.60 63.88 -74.97
C VAL A 822 138.06 62.56 -75.56
N ASN A 823 138.19 62.35 -76.88
CA ASN A 823 137.76 61.09 -77.52
C ASN A 823 138.55 59.86 -77.01
N ASN A 824 139.87 59.97 -76.82
CA ASN A 824 140.69 58.88 -76.28
C ASN A 824 140.43 58.58 -74.79
N ARG A 825 139.76 59.49 -74.07
CA ARG A 825 139.43 59.30 -72.65
C ARG A 825 138.00 58.80 -72.46
N MET A 826 137.04 59.28 -73.26
CA MET A 826 135.70 58.66 -73.36
C MET A 826 135.77 57.22 -73.89
N GLY A 827 136.66 56.94 -74.86
CA GLY A 827 136.89 55.59 -75.38
C GLY A 827 137.38 54.60 -74.32
N ARG A 828 138.17 55.05 -73.33
CA ARG A 828 138.64 54.21 -72.21
C ARG A 828 137.56 53.93 -71.17
N LEU A 829 136.70 54.91 -70.87
CA LEU A 829 135.56 54.73 -69.96
C LEU A 829 134.49 53.80 -70.55
N GLN A 830 134.21 53.92 -71.85
CA GLN A 830 133.28 53.03 -72.55
C GLN A 830 133.80 51.57 -72.61
N GLN A 831 135.12 51.37 -72.81
CA GLN A 831 135.73 50.03 -72.73
C GLN A 831 135.67 49.41 -71.32
N GLN A 832 135.81 50.20 -70.26
CA GLN A 832 135.70 49.70 -68.88
C GLN A 832 134.26 49.31 -68.50
N LEU A 833 133.25 50.03 -69.01
CA LEU A 833 131.84 49.68 -68.81
C LEU A 833 131.46 48.41 -69.60
N MET A 834 131.91 48.31 -70.86
CA MET A 834 131.71 47.11 -71.70
C MET A 834 132.30 45.85 -71.06
N HIS A 835 133.50 45.97 -70.47
CA HIS A 835 134.17 44.85 -69.80
C HIS A 835 133.37 44.37 -68.58
N ARG A 836 132.73 45.27 -67.82
CA ARG A 836 131.87 44.88 -66.69
C ARG A 836 130.56 44.22 -67.13
N ILE A 837 129.94 44.70 -68.20
CA ILE A 837 128.71 44.11 -68.75
C ILE A 837 128.99 42.74 -69.36
N GLN A 838 130.13 42.56 -70.06
CA GLN A 838 130.59 41.26 -70.53
C GLN A 838 130.93 40.28 -69.39
N GLU A 839 131.57 40.73 -68.29
CA GLU A 839 131.79 39.89 -67.10
C GLU A 839 130.48 39.42 -66.44
N THR A 840 129.40 40.20 -66.50
CA THR A 840 128.06 39.74 -66.05
C THR A 840 127.34 38.86 -67.07
N GLY A 841 127.78 38.84 -68.32
CA GLY A 841 127.24 38.01 -69.40
C GLY A 841 127.93 36.64 -69.53
N SER A 842 129.21 36.53 -69.17
CA SER A 842 130.02 35.33 -69.42
C SER A 842 130.00 34.27 -68.30
N VAL A 843 129.13 34.38 -67.30
CA VAL A 843 129.06 33.42 -66.15
C VAL A 843 128.07 32.27 -66.39
N GLN A 844 127.55 32.06 -67.60
CA GLN A 844 126.64 30.94 -67.91
C GLN A 844 127.19 29.84 -68.83
N ALA A 845 128.49 29.84 -69.14
CA ALA A 845 129.12 28.71 -69.83
C ALA A 845 130.30 28.13 -69.02
N GLU A 846 130.06 26.93 -68.48
CA GLU A 846 131.02 25.88 -68.08
C GLU A 846 131.83 26.03 -66.75
N ALA A 847 131.29 25.38 -65.71
CA ALA A 847 131.90 24.39 -64.82
C ALA A 847 133.25 24.63 -64.04
N HIS A 848 133.14 24.60 -62.70
CA HIS A 848 134.09 24.13 -61.63
C HIS A 848 135.25 25.03 -61.09
N GLN A 849 135.04 25.59 -59.87
CA GLN A 849 135.94 25.92 -58.72
C GLN A 849 137.28 26.73 -58.89
N PRO A 850 137.87 27.32 -57.82
CA PRO A 850 137.34 28.30 -56.84
C PRO A 850 138.31 29.52 -56.70
N MET A 851 137.82 30.77 -56.62
CA MET A 851 138.70 31.89 -56.21
C MET A 851 137.98 32.91 -55.33
N MET A 852 138.31 32.85 -54.04
CA MET A 852 137.85 33.71 -52.97
C MET A 852 138.77 34.95 -52.83
N TYR A 853 138.16 36.11 -52.59
CA TYR A 853 138.72 37.26 -51.85
C TYR A 853 139.89 38.10 -52.42
N GLY A 854 139.87 38.46 -53.71
CA GLY A 854 140.72 39.55 -54.25
C GLY A 854 140.05 40.94 -54.36
N ARG A 855 138.74 41.06 -54.13
CA ARG A 855 137.94 42.20 -54.65
C ARG A 855 137.80 43.43 -53.73
N ARG A 856 138.34 43.43 -52.50
CA ARG A 856 138.28 44.58 -51.57
C ARG A 856 139.53 45.48 -51.57
N TRP A 857 140.63 45.09 -52.22
CA TRP A 857 141.86 45.91 -52.31
C TRP A 857 141.84 46.92 -53.46
N PHE A 858 141.15 46.62 -54.57
CA PHE A 858 141.20 47.46 -55.78
C PHE A 858 140.28 48.70 -55.76
N THR A 859 139.23 48.70 -54.92
CA THR A 859 138.23 49.79 -54.87
C THR A 859 138.68 51.03 -54.11
N PHE A 860 139.80 50.99 -53.38
CA PHE A 860 140.29 52.12 -52.55
C PHE A 860 141.36 53.01 -53.22
N GLN A 861 142.00 52.60 -54.32
CA GLN A 861 143.06 53.40 -54.97
C GLN A 861 142.68 54.08 -56.30
N PHE A 862 141.65 53.64 -57.02
CA PHE A 862 141.40 54.13 -58.38
C PHE A 862 140.50 55.38 -58.47
N ALA A 863 139.58 55.57 -57.54
CA ALA A 863 138.64 56.70 -57.54
C ALA A 863 139.30 58.10 -57.35
N PRO A 864 140.35 58.29 -56.52
CA PRO A 864 141.00 59.60 -56.35
C PRO A 864 141.87 60.01 -57.56
N ALA A 865 142.44 59.05 -58.29
CA ALA A 865 143.35 59.32 -59.40
C ALA A 865 142.63 59.91 -60.63
N CYS A 866 141.36 59.56 -60.85
CA CYS A 866 140.53 60.12 -61.92
C CYS A 866 140.13 61.57 -61.66
N LEU A 867 139.79 61.93 -60.41
CA LEU A 867 139.40 63.30 -60.02
C LEU A 867 140.55 64.31 -60.15
N VAL A 868 141.76 63.95 -59.70
CA VAL A 868 142.95 64.82 -59.75
C VAL A 868 143.42 65.10 -61.19
N ALA A 869 143.23 64.14 -62.10
CA ALA A 869 143.64 64.29 -63.49
C ALA A 869 142.72 65.20 -64.32
N VAL A 870 141.45 65.34 -63.94
CA VAL A 870 140.45 66.22 -64.59
C VAL A 870 140.63 67.67 -64.12
N GLU A 871 140.96 67.89 -62.85
CA GLU A 871 141.28 69.22 -62.30
C GLU A 871 142.53 69.85 -62.95
N ARG A 872 143.52 69.01 -63.29
CA ARG A 872 144.74 69.40 -64.03
C ARG A 872 144.46 69.86 -65.46
N ILE A 873 143.42 69.31 -66.10
CA ILE A 873 142.96 69.69 -67.45
C ILE A 873 142.22 71.04 -67.39
N GLY A 874 141.45 71.28 -66.33
CA GLY A 874 140.84 72.59 -66.06
C GLY A 874 141.87 73.72 -65.89
N LYS A 875 143.04 73.43 -65.28
CA LYS A 875 144.14 74.40 -65.14
C LYS A 875 144.86 74.73 -66.46
N LYS A 876 145.02 73.77 -67.38
CA LYS A 876 145.65 74.00 -68.70
C LYS A 876 144.75 74.75 -69.68
N LEU A 877 143.43 74.65 -69.52
CA LEU A 877 142.46 75.41 -70.32
C LEU A 877 142.44 76.92 -70.01
N ARG A 878 142.79 77.34 -68.78
CA ARG A 878 142.94 78.76 -68.41
C ARG A 878 144.12 79.48 -69.06
N GLY A 879 145.12 78.75 -69.57
CA GLY A 879 146.27 79.35 -70.27
C GLY A 879 145.97 79.78 -71.71
N ILE A 880 144.83 79.36 -72.27
CA ILE A 880 144.40 79.66 -73.64
C ILE A 880 143.45 80.89 -73.66
N GLU A 881 143.09 81.45 -72.49
CA GLU A 881 142.23 82.64 -72.34
C GLU A 881 142.89 83.96 -72.82
N ALA A 882 144.19 83.99 -73.11
CA ALA A 882 144.92 85.24 -73.31
C ALA A 882 144.92 85.82 -74.74
N ASP A 883 144.34 85.16 -75.75
CA ASP A 883 144.45 85.66 -77.14
C ASP A 883 143.16 85.62 -77.98
N MET A 884 141.97 85.40 -77.41
CA MET A 884 140.75 85.41 -78.22
C MET A 884 139.60 86.21 -77.62
N GLU A 885 139.39 87.36 -78.25
CA GLU A 885 138.20 88.20 -78.19
C GLU A 885 136.99 87.53 -78.87
N GLU A 886 135.82 87.72 -78.25
CA GLU A 886 134.44 87.56 -78.76
C GLU A 886 133.79 86.17 -78.93
N THR A 887 133.38 85.65 -77.76
CA THR A 887 131.99 85.39 -77.29
C THR A 887 131.10 84.33 -77.94
N LYS A 888 131.29 83.86 -79.19
CA LYS A 888 130.43 82.78 -79.74
C LYS A 888 130.89 81.36 -79.44
N GLN A 889 132.10 81.17 -78.93
CA GLN A 889 132.69 79.84 -78.68
C GLN A 889 132.66 79.41 -77.19
N GLN A 890 132.45 80.34 -76.25
CA GLN A 890 132.43 80.08 -74.80
C GLN A 890 131.19 79.27 -74.35
N ALA A 891 130.00 79.63 -74.86
CA ALA A 891 128.72 79.04 -74.41
C ALA A 891 128.58 77.53 -74.72
N PHE A 892 129.23 77.06 -75.80
CA PHE A 892 129.17 75.65 -76.21
C PHE A 892 130.05 74.74 -75.34
N LEU A 893 131.16 75.27 -74.81
CA LEU A 893 132.07 74.52 -73.93
C LEU A 893 131.49 74.32 -72.53
N ASP A 894 130.73 75.29 -72.00
CA ASP A 894 130.07 75.16 -70.70
C ASP A 894 128.88 74.18 -70.74
N GLN A 895 128.15 74.11 -71.87
CA GLN A 895 127.05 73.16 -72.04
C GLN A 895 127.51 71.69 -72.08
N LEU A 896 128.69 71.42 -72.66
CA LEU A 896 129.31 70.10 -72.67
C LEU A 896 129.83 69.67 -71.29
N ARG A 897 130.34 70.61 -70.48
CA ARG A 897 130.75 70.34 -69.09
C ARG A 897 129.60 69.89 -68.20
N GLY A 898 128.44 70.55 -68.31
CA GLY A 898 127.26 70.23 -67.48
C GLY A 898 126.68 68.83 -67.73
N LYS A 899 126.73 68.34 -68.97
CA LYS A 899 126.19 67.01 -69.33
C LYS A 899 127.05 65.84 -68.85
N ILE A 900 128.36 66.05 -68.68
CA ILE A 900 129.30 64.99 -68.23
C ILE A 900 129.16 64.72 -66.73
N ILE A 901 128.96 65.76 -65.91
CA ILE A 901 128.85 65.63 -64.45
C ILE A 901 127.57 64.88 -64.02
N ASN A 902 126.46 65.03 -64.74
CA ASN A 902 125.23 64.29 -64.43
C ASN A 902 125.35 62.79 -64.73
N ALA A 903 126.04 62.41 -65.80
CA ALA A 903 126.27 61.01 -66.14
C ALA A 903 127.13 60.27 -65.09
N GLU A 904 128.05 60.97 -64.41
CA GLU A 904 128.89 60.41 -63.34
C GLU A 904 128.08 60.04 -62.08
N ARG A 905 127.02 60.79 -61.77
CA ARG A 905 126.23 60.62 -60.53
C ARG A 905 125.25 59.44 -60.61
N GLU A 906 124.66 59.19 -61.78
CA GLU A 906 123.70 58.08 -62.01
C GLU A 906 124.38 56.70 -62.06
N LEU A 907 125.61 56.63 -62.55
CA LEU A 907 126.37 55.38 -62.64
C LEU A 907 126.76 54.82 -61.25
N SER A 908 127.02 55.72 -60.29
CA SER A 908 127.33 55.38 -58.91
C SER A 908 126.15 54.74 -58.16
N THR A 909 124.90 55.10 -58.49
CA THR A 909 123.71 54.58 -57.81
C THR A 909 123.30 53.19 -58.28
N LEU A 910 123.45 52.88 -59.59
CA LEU A 910 123.14 51.55 -60.15
C LEU A 910 124.11 50.44 -59.71
N THR A 911 125.34 50.80 -59.34
CA THR A 911 126.36 49.83 -58.92
C THR A 911 126.09 49.25 -57.52
N ASN A 912 125.37 49.99 -56.66
CA ASN A 912 125.05 49.53 -55.29
C ASN A 912 123.77 48.69 -55.20
N THR A 913 122.86 48.76 -56.17
CA THR A 913 121.56 48.04 -56.14
C THR A 913 121.66 46.58 -56.58
N THR A 914 122.62 46.27 -57.46
CA THR A 914 122.84 44.93 -58.03
C THR A 914 123.42 43.91 -57.03
N GLU A 915 124.09 44.35 -55.95
CA GLU A 915 124.73 43.45 -54.97
C GLU A 915 123.77 42.86 -53.90
N ARG A 916 122.50 43.29 -53.79
CA ARG A 916 121.59 42.95 -52.64
C ARG A 916 120.31 42.14 -52.96
N ILE A 917 120.12 41.62 -54.17
CA ILE A 917 118.85 40.99 -54.64
C ILE A 917 118.51 39.67 -53.90
N THR A 918 119.49 38.79 -53.66
CA THR A 918 119.24 37.48 -53.01
C THR A 918 118.79 37.60 -51.54
N GLU A 919 119.19 38.67 -50.86
CA GLU A 919 118.80 38.93 -49.47
C GLU A 919 117.34 39.38 -49.36
N ARG A 920 116.82 40.10 -50.37
CA ARG A 920 115.45 40.62 -50.38
C ARG A 920 114.40 39.52 -50.56
N VAL A 921 114.59 38.62 -51.53
CA VAL A 921 113.61 37.54 -51.80
C VAL A 921 113.55 36.54 -50.64
N ALA A 922 114.68 36.27 -49.99
CA ALA A 922 114.74 35.45 -48.78
C ALA A 922 113.89 36.04 -47.64
N LEU A 923 113.95 37.36 -47.46
CA LEU A 923 113.17 38.08 -46.44
C LEU A 923 111.67 38.08 -46.77
N ALA A 924 111.30 38.30 -48.03
CA ALA A 924 109.89 38.32 -48.48
C ALA A 924 109.20 36.95 -48.38
N ARG A 925 109.92 35.85 -48.62
CA ARG A 925 109.40 34.47 -48.53
C ARG A 925 109.69 33.80 -47.18
N ARG A 926 110.09 34.57 -46.16
CA ARG A 926 110.48 34.08 -44.81
C ARG A 926 111.41 32.87 -44.85
N SER A 927 112.35 32.87 -45.79
CA SER A 927 113.24 31.75 -46.09
C SER A 927 114.69 32.13 -45.82
N ASN A 928 115.53 31.14 -45.51
CA ASN A 928 116.95 31.40 -45.22
C ASN A 928 117.71 31.70 -46.52
N VAL A 929 118.58 32.72 -46.50
CA VAL A 929 119.44 33.12 -47.64
C VAL A 929 120.28 31.93 -48.17
N LYS A 930 120.73 31.02 -47.28
CA LYS A 930 121.42 29.78 -47.70
C LYS A 930 120.50 28.80 -48.43
N HIS A 931 119.23 28.73 -48.04
CA HIS A 931 118.23 27.83 -48.63
C HIS A 931 117.77 28.33 -50.01
N VAL A 932 117.52 29.64 -50.15
CA VAL A 932 117.20 30.26 -51.44
C VAL A 932 118.35 30.09 -52.44
N ARG A 933 119.62 30.24 -52.01
CA ARG A 933 120.79 29.95 -52.86
C ARG A 933 120.86 28.49 -53.33
N LYS A 934 120.49 27.54 -52.47
CA LYS A 934 120.49 26.12 -52.81
C LYS A 934 119.43 25.79 -53.86
N ILE A 935 118.21 26.30 -53.70
CA ILE A 935 117.11 26.17 -54.68
C ILE A 935 117.49 26.76 -56.05
N LEU A 936 118.18 27.90 -56.06
CA LEU A 936 118.66 28.55 -57.29
C LEU A 936 119.73 27.73 -58.04
N MET A 937 120.43 26.81 -57.36
CA MET A 937 121.43 25.93 -57.97
C MET A 937 120.86 24.59 -58.43
N GLU A 938 119.85 24.07 -57.74
CA GLU A 938 119.35 22.70 -57.94
C GLU A 938 118.13 22.60 -58.88
N MET A 939 117.46 23.72 -59.21
CA MET A 939 116.20 23.70 -59.98
C MET A 939 116.24 24.68 -61.16
N SER A 940 115.86 24.21 -62.36
CA SER A 940 115.68 25.09 -63.53
C SER A 940 114.32 25.83 -63.47
N ILE A 941 114.18 26.87 -64.28
CA ILE A 941 112.94 27.68 -64.34
C ILE A 941 111.83 26.93 -65.07
N GLU A 942 112.15 26.12 -66.08
CA GLU A 942 111.20 25.27 -66.78
C GLU A 942 110.63 24.18 -65.85
N GLU A 943 111.47 23.53 -65.05
CA GLU A 943 111.04 22.49 -64.10
C GLU A 943 110.14 23.07 -62.99
N ALA A 944 110.43 24.28 -62.50
CA ALA A 944 109.62 24.93 -61.48
C ALA A 944 108.18 25.22 -61.96
N ARG A 945 108.01 25.65 -63.23
CA ARG A 945 106.69 25.95 -63.80
C ARG A 945 105.85 24.71 -64.08
N ASP A 946 106.47 23.58 -64.44
CA ASP A 946 105.73 22.33 -64.69
C ASP A 946 105.16 21.72 -63.40
N ILE A 947 105.91 21.78 -62.29
CA ILE A 947 105.47 21.28 -60.98
C ILE A 947 104.26 22.05 -60.45
N GLU A 948 104.24 23.38 -60.59
CA GLU A 948 103.12 24.23 -60.15
C GLU A 948 101.83 23.94 -60.96
N LYS A 949 101.96 23.65 -62.26
CA LYS A 949 100.83 23.28 -63.12
C LYS A 949 100.22 21.93 -62.74
N ARG A 950 101.06 20.91 -62.48
CA ARG A 950 100.58 19.58 -62.07
C ARG A 950 99.85 19.60 -60.73
N TYR A 951 100.34 20.40 -59.77
CA TYR A 951 99.70 20.58 -58.46
C TYR A 951 98.29 21.18 -58.59
N SER A 952 98.10 22.22 -59.41
CA SER A 952 96.80 22.86 -59.63
C SER A 952 95.74 21.94 -60.26
N VAL A 953 96.15 21.04 -61.17
CA VAL A 953 95.25 20.05 -61.79
C VAL A 953 94.80 18.99 -60.79
N ALA A 954 95.72 18.51 -59.94
CA ALA A 954 95.40 17.54 -58.90
C ALA A 954 94.44 18.12 -57.84
N GLU A 955 94.62 19.37 -57.41
CA GLU A 955 93.70 20.05 -56.48
C GLU A 955 92.29 20.18 -57.06
N SER A 956 92.18 20.57 -58.33
CA SER A 956 90.89 20.71 -59.02
C SER A 956 90.14 19.38 -59.13
N ARG A 957 90.86 18.29 -59.39
CA ARG A 957 90.28 16.94 -59.47
C ARG A 957 89.75 16.47 -58.12
N LEU A 958 90.48 16.69 -57.03
CA LEU A 958 90.01 16.36 -55.68
C LEU A 958 88.72 17.13 -55.32
N ALA A 959 88.63 18.41 -55.68
CA ALA A 959 87.45 19.22 -55.41
C ALA A 959 86.18 18.71 -56.13
N ILE A 960 86.32 18.24 -57.38
CA ILE A 960 85.20 17.70 -58.17
C ILE A 960 84.67 16.40 -57.55
N VAL A 961 85.56 15.44 -57.24
CA VAL A 961 85.14 14.14 -56.68
C VAL A 961 84.53 14.32 -55.28
N MET A 962 85.04 15.26 -54.47
CA MET A 962 84.43 15.60 -53.18
C MET A 962 83.03 16.22 -53.32
N ALA A 963 82.78 17.01 -54.37
CA ALA A 963 81.46 17.58 -54.63
C ALA A 963 80.45 16.50 -55.06
N GLU A 964 80.86 15.56 -55.92
CA GLU A 964 80.02 14.43 -56.35
C GLU A 964 79.68 13.50 -55.18
N CYS A 965 80.65 13.20 -54.31
CA CYS A 965 80.43 12.41 -53.09
C CYS A 965 79.40 13.09 -52.15
N ASN A 966 79.53 14.41 -51.95
CA ASN A 966 78.59 15.18 -51.13
C ASN A 966 77.17 15.22 -51.72
N GLN A 967 77.04 15.28 -53.05
CA GLN A 967 75.73 15.29 -53.71
C GLN A 967 74.99 13.96 -53.55
N VAL A 968 75.69 12.83 -53.72
CA VAL A 968 75.12 11.50 -53.50
C VAL A 968 74.75 11.30 -52.03
N MET A 969 75.56 11.81 -51.10
CA MET A 969 75.26 11.75 -49.66
C MET A 969 74.01 12.57 -49.28
N GLN A 970 73.78 13.74 -49.89
CA GLN A 970 72.57 14.53 -49.65
C GLN A 970 71.30 13.87 -50.19
N GLU A 971 71.37 13.25 -51.37
CA GLU A 971 70.25 12.53 -51.96
C GLU A 971 69.86 11.32 -51.10
N ARG A 972 70.84 10.60 -50.55
CA ARG A 972 70.61 9.51 -49.57
C ARG A 972 69.81 9.99 -48.37
N ILE A 973 70.24 11.08 -47.73
CA ILE A 973 69.59 11.63 -46.53
C ILE A 973 68.14 12.01 -46.83
N ARG A 974 67.89 12.60 -48.01
CA ARG A 974 66.55 12.98 -48.43
C ARG A 974 65.64 11.76 -48.65
N GLN A 975 66.13 10.72 -49.32
CA GLN A 975 65.36 9.49 -49.55
C GLN A 975 65.05 8.75 -48.23
N GLU A 976 66.02 8.69 -47.31
CA GLU A 976 65.81 8.14 -45.96
C GLU A 976 64.74 8.92 -45.18
N GLN A 977 64.71 10.25 -45.30
CA GLN A 977 63.69 11.10 -44.67
C GLN A 977 62.28 10.88 -45.24
N GLU A 978 62.12 10.89 -46.56
CA GLU A 978 60.81 10.69 -47.21
C GLU A 978 60.22 9.30 -46.88
N VAL A 979 61.05 8.26 -46.82
CA VAL A 979 60.62 6.90 -46.45
C VAL A 979 60.31 6.82 -44.95
N CYS A 980 61.11 7.45 -44.08
CA CYS A 980 60.86 7.48 -42.64
C CYS A 980 59.52 8.16 -42.32
N GLU A 981 59.21 9.30 -42.95
CA GLU A 981 57.93 9.99 -42.77
C GLU A 981 56.74 9.11 -43.21
N ARG A 982 56.87 8.44 -44.35
CA ARG A 982 55.82 7.56 -44.88
C ARG A 982 55.62 6.31 -44.02
N GLY A 983 56.71 5.73 -43.52
CA GLY A 983 56.70 4.63 -42.55
C GLY A 983 56.02 5.03 -41.23
N ASN A 984 56.38 6.18 -40.67
CA ASN A 984 55.78 6.72 -39.45
C ASN A 984 54.27 6.97 -39.62
N GLN A 985 53.84 7.51 -40.77
CA GLN A 985 52.41 7.72 -41.06
C GLN A 985 51.63 6.40 -41.12
N LEU A 986 52.21 5.35 -41.70
CA LEU A 986 51.61 4.02 -41.75
C LEU A 986 51.57 3.36 -40.36
N GLU A 987 52.61 3.52 -39.55
CA GLU A 987 52.64 3.02 -38.16
C GLU A 987 51.58 3.69 -37.29
N VAL A 988 51.40 5.01 -37.40
CA VAL A 988 50.35 5.73 -36.67
C VAL A 988 48.96 5.23 -37.08
N LYS A 989 48.73 5.01 -38.39
CA LYS A 989 47.46 4.46 -38.89
C LYS A 989 47.23 3.01 -38.42
N LEU A 990 48.26 2.16 -38.45
CA LEU A 990 48.21 0.79 -37.97
C LEU A 990 47.96 0.72 -36.46
N ALA A 991 48.60 1.58 -35.66
CA ALA A 991 48.37 1.68 -34.23
C ALA A 991 46.93 2.14 -33.92
N ALA A 992 46.43 3.15 -34.64
CA ALA A 992 45.06 3.62 -34.49
C ALA A 992 44.02 2.53 -34.87
N LEU A 993 44.25 1.81 -35.97
CA LEU A 993 43.40 0.67 -36.36
C LEU A 993 43.49 -0.47 -35.35
N GLY A 994 44.70 -0.81 -34.86
CA GLY A 994 44.92 -1.82 -33.84
C GLY A 994 44.14 -1.52 -32.56
N HIS A 995 44.22 -0.29 -32.04
CA HIS A 995 43.41 0.15 -30.90
C HIS A 995 41.90 0.12 -31.16
N LYS A 996 41.47 0.37 -32.42
CA LYS A 996 40.06 0.26 -32.80
C LYS A 996 39.61 -1.21 -32.81
N VAL A 997 40.41 -2.11 -33.37
CA VAL A 997 40.17 -3.56 -33.40
C VAL A 997 40.08 -4.13 -31.98
N THR A 998 41.02 -3.79 -31.09
CA THR A 998 40.98 -4.24 -29.68
C THR A 998 39.73 -3.74 -28.96
N ARG A 999 39.33 -2.48 -29.17
CA ARG A 999 38.07 -1.94 -28.61
C ARG A 999 36.86 -2.72 -29.12
N MET A 1000 36.75 -2.94 -30.43
CA MET A 1000 35.64 -3.69 -31.02
C MET A 1000 35.62 -5.17 -30.58
N GLN A 1001 36.77 -5.78 -30.31
CA GLN A 1001 36.86 -7.14 -29.73
C GLN A 1001 36.29 -7.17 -28.30
N ASN A 1002 36.69 -6.22 -27.45
CA ASN A 1002 36.18 -6.10 -26.09
C ASN A 1002 34.67 -5.82 -26.07
N ASP A 1003 34.19 -4.94 -26.96
CA ASP A 1003 32.76 -4.63 -27.09
C ASP A 1003 31.96 -5.87 -27.52
N LEU A 1004 32.49 -6.68 -28.45
CA LEU A 1004 31.87 -7.92 -28.89
C LEU A 1004 31.81 -8.97 -27.77
N GLU A 1005 32.87 -9.10 -26.98
CA GLU A 1005 32.93 -10.01 -25.83
C GLU A 1005 31.94 -9.58 -24.73
N ASN A 1006 31.86 -8.27 -24.45
CA ASN A 1006 30.89 -7.71 -23.51
C ASN A 1006 29.45 -7.96 -23.98
N ASN A 1007 29.14 -7.72 -25.26
CA ASN A 1007 27.82 -7.98 -25.82
C ASN A 1007 27.44 -9.47 -25.75
N LYS A 1008 28.38 -10.39 -26.01
CA LYS A 1008 28.14 -11.84 -25.83
C LYS A 1008 27.90 -12.21 -24.37
N GLY A 1009 28.63 -11.62 -23.43
CA GLY A 1009 28.41 -11.80 -21.99
C GLY A 1009 27.03 -11.30 -21.54
N GLN A 1010 26.60 -10.14 -22.05
CA GLN A 1010 25.26 -9.59 -21.81
C GLN A 1010 24.17 -10.49 -22.41
N GLU A 1011 24.35 -11.02 -23.62
CA GLU A 1011 23.39 -11.95 -24.23
C GLU A 1011 23.21 -13.20 -23.38
N ALA A 1012 24.30 -13.81 -22.90
CA ALA A 1012 24.27 -14.97 -22.01
C ALA A 1012 23.53 -14.66 -20.70
N THR A 1013 23.79 -13.48 -20.11
CA THR A 1013 23.11 -13.01 -18.89
C THR A 1013 21.60 -12.87 -19.13
N TYR A 1014 21.18 -12.21 -20.22
CA TYR A 1014 19.76 -12.07 -20.55
C TYR A 1014 19.12 -13.42 -20.92
N ALA A 1015 19.85 -14.37 -21.49
CA ALA A 1015 19.36 -15.72 -21.76
C ALA A 1015 19.05 -16.47 -20.46
N GLN A 1016 19.96 -16.43 -19.48
CA GLN A 1016 19.76 -17.04 -18.17
C GLN A 1016 18.59 -16.39 -17.42
N LEU A 1017 18.52 -15.06 -17.40
CA LEU A 1017 17.40 -14.34 -16.77
C LEU A 1017 16.06 -14.71 -17.41
N ASN A 1018 15.98 -14.78 -18.75
CA ASN A 1018 14.76 -15.23 -19.45
C ASN A 1018 14.33 -16.64 -19.03
N GLU A 1019 15.27 -17.59 -18.91
CA GLU A 1019 14.96 -18.95 -18.47
C GLU A 1019 14.42 -18.97 -17.04
N THR A 1020 15.06 -18.25 -16.11
CA THR A 1020 14.61 -18.16 -14.72
C THR A 1020 13.20 -17.57 -14.59
N GLU A 1021 12.91 -16.51 -15.35
CA GLU A 1021 11.58 -15.89 -15.37
C GLU A 1021 10.53 -16.81 -16.01
N GLN A 1022 10.90 -17.58 -17.03
CA GLN A 1022 9.99 -18.52 -17.68
C GLN A 1022 9.65 -19.71 -16.77
N GLN A 1023 10.60 -20.18 -15.94
CA GLN A 1023 10.34 -21.17 -14.89
C GLN A 1023 9.48 -20.59 -13.74
N SER A 1024 9.68 -19.32 -13.39
CA SER A 1024 8.83 -18.63 -12.41
C SER A 1024 7.38 -18.54 -12.92
N LEU A 1025 7.20 -18.14 -14.18
CA LEU A 1025 5.89 -18.04 -14.82
C LEU A 1025 5.14 -19.37 -14.87
N SER A 1026 5.82 -20.49 -15.15
CA SER A 1026 5.17 -21.81 -15.18
C SER A 1026 4.68 -22.24 -13.79
N ARG A 1027 5.47 -21.98 -12.73
CA ARG A 1027 5.05 -22.21 -11.34
C ARG A 1027 3.84 -21.38 -10.95
N LEU A 1028 3.82 -20.08 -11.30
CA LEU A 1028 2.69 -19.20 -11.00
C LEU A 1028 1.42 -19.63 -11.73
N ARG A 1029 1.51 -20.06 -13.01
CA ARG A 1029 0.36 -20.61 -13.74
C ARG A 1029 -0.18 -21.89 -13.13
N GLN A 1030 0.69 -22.78 -12.63
CA GLN A 1030 0.25 -23.99 -11.93
C GLN A 1030 -0.47 -23.65 -10.62
N GLN A 1031 0.01 -22.65 -9.88
CA GLN A 1031 -0.69 -22.14 -8.69
C GLN A 1031 -2.05 -21.52 -9.03
N GLN A 1032 -2.18 -20.87 -10.19
CA GLN A 1032 -3.44 -20.29 -10.66
C GLN A 1032 -4.46 -21.39 -10.91
N ILE A 1033 -4.09 -22.45 -11.66
CA ILE A 1033 -4.97 -23.59 -11.92
C ILE A 1033 -5.45 -24.25 -10.62
N ALA A 1034 -4.57 -24.44 -9.64
CA ALA A 1034 -4.93 -25.03 -8.36
C ALA A 1034 -5.94 -24.16 -7.58
N ARG A 1035 -5.75 -22.83 -7.58
CA ARG A 1035 -6.70 -21.90 -6.95
C ARG A 1035 -8.03 -21.80 -7.70
N ASP A 1036 -8.00 -21.92 -9.01
CA ASP A 1036 -9.19 -21.92 -9.85
C ASP A 1036 -10.08 -23.12 -9.51
N ALA A 1037 -9.49 -24.31 -9.38
CA ALA A 1037 -10.18 -25.52 -8.94
C ALA A 1037 -10.75 -25.39 -7.50
N HIS A 1038 -10.02 -24.77 -6.57
CA HIS A 1038 -10.50 -24.54 -5.21
C HIS A 1038 -11.70 -23.57 -5.16
N ALA A 1039 -11.67 -22.51 -5.97
CA ALA A 1039 -12.79 -21.57 -6.08
C ALA A 1039 -14.07 -22.22 -6.63
N GLU A 1040 -13.95 -23.12 -7.61
CA GLU A 1040 -15.08 -23.92 -8.11
C GLU A 1040 -15.68 -24.80 -7.00
N HIS A 1041 -14.83 -25.40 -6.18
CA HIS A 1041 -15.25 -26.21 -5.03
C HIS A 1041 -16.00 -25.39 -3.97
N LEU A 1042 -15.52 -24.20 -3.64
CA LEU A 1042 -16.20 -23.28 -2.72
C LEU A 1042 -17.56 -22.80 -3.27
N ALA A 1043 -17.64 -22.46 -4.56
CA ALA A 1043 -18.90 -22.08 -5.20
C ALA A 1043 -19.92 -23.23 -5.16
N SER A 1044 -19.44 -24.46 -5.37
CA SER A 1044 -20.22 -25.69 -5.27
C SER A 1044 -20.76 -25.92 -3.85
N HIS A 1045 -19.94 -25.74 -2.81
CA HIS A 1045 -20.36 -25.83 -1.41
C HIS A 1045 -21.39 -24.78 -1.02
N ARG A 1046 -21.13 -23.53 -1.42
CA ARG A 1046 -22.03 -22.40 -1.17
C ARG A 1046 -23.43 -22.65 -1.71
N THR A 1047 -23.53 -23.26 -2.88
CA THR A 1047 -24.82 -23.53 -3.55
C THR A 1047 -25.67 -24.50 -2.73
N LEU A 1048 -25.08 -25.55 -2.14
CA LEU A 1048 -25.78 -26.50 -1.27
C LEU A 1048 -26.27 -25.85 0.03
N LEU A 1049 -25.41 -25.06 0.69
CA LEU A 1049 -25.75 -24.41 1.96
C LEU A 1049 -26.81 -23.33 1.78
N LYS A 1050 -26.73 -22.54 0.71
CA LYS A 1050 -27.73 -21.52 0.38
C LYS A 1050 -29.11 -22.12 0.11
N PHE A 1051 -29.17 -23.30 -0.49
CA PHE A 1051 -30.43 -24.01 -0.63
C PHE A 1051 -31.06 -24.26 0.75
N TRP A 1052 -30.32 -24.83 1.70
CA TRP A 1052 -30.84 -25.14 3.04
C TRP A 1052 -31.09 -23.90 3.91
N GLU A 1053 -30.32 -22.82 3.74
CA GLU A 1053 -30.62 -21.51 4.34
C GLU A 1053 -31.97 -20.99 3.83
N SER A 1054 -32.21 -21.02 2.52
CA SER A 1054 -33.49 -20.58 1.94
C SER A 1054 -34.66 -21.49 2.33
N ALA A 1055 -34.43 -22.80 2.41
CA ALA A 1055 -35.46 -23.78 2.74
C ALA A 1055 -35.89 -23.69 4.21
N SER A 1056 -34.99 -23.33 5.13
CA SER A 1056 -35.27 -23.20 6.57
C SER A 1056 -35.82 -21.82 6.99
N ALA A 1057 -35.83 -20.84 6.08
CA ALA A 1057 -36.30 -19.49 6.36
C ALA A 1057 -37.80 -19.43 6.71
N ARG A 1058 -38.16 -18.50 7.61
CA ARG A 1058 -39.57 -18.23 8.01
C ARG A 1058 -40.42 -17.59 6.89
N ARG A 1059 -39.80 -16.96 5.89
CA ARG A 1059 -40.48 -16.34 4.74
C ARG A 1059 -40.27 -17.22 3.51
N SER A 1060 -41.36 -17.66 2.90
CA SER A 1060 -41.31 -18.26 1.56
C SER A 1060 -40.92 -17.20 0.53
N THR A 1061 -40.05 -17.61 -0.40
CA THR A 1061 -39.75 -16.81 -1.58
C THR A 1061 -40.81 -17.13 -2.63
N VAL A 1062 -41.17 -16.15 -3.46
CA VAL A 1062 -42.28 -16.22 -4.44
C VAL A 1062 -42.20 -17.45 -5.37
N ALA A 1063 -41.03 -18.09 -5.50
CA ALA A 1063 -40.79 -19.23 -6.40
C ALA A 1063 -40.86 -20.63 -5.76
N ARG A 1064 -40.70 -20.81 -4.42
CA ARG A 1064 -40.61 -22.16 -3.81
C ARG A 1064 -41.16 -22.20 -2.37
N VAL A 1065 -41.98 -23.21 -2.08
CA VAL A 1065 -42.46 -23.53 -0.71
C VAL A 1065 -41.26 -23.88 0.17
N SER A 1066 -41.11 -23.20 1.31
CA SER A 1066 -39.99 -23.49 2.23
C SER A 1066 -40.18 -24.86 2.89
N TYR A 1067 -39.10 -25.47 3.35
CA TYR A 1067 -39.17 -26.72 4.12
C TYR A 1067 -40.03 -26.54 5.38
N ARG A 1068 -39.94 -25.37 6.04
CA ARG A 1068 -40.80 -24.99 7.16
C ARG A 1068 -42.29 -25.00 6.80
N GLU A 1069 -42.65 -24.41 5.66
CA GLU A 1069 -44.05 -24.41 5.18
C GLU A 1069 -44.53 -25.78 4.73
N TYR A 1070 -43.65 -26.59 4.16
CA TYR A 1070 -43.96 -27.97 3.80
C TYR A 1070 -44.33 -28.80 5.03
N VAL A 1071 -43.53 -28.70 6.11
CA VAL A 1071 -43.82 -29.41 7.36
C VAL A 1071 -45.10 -28.88 8.02
N LEU A 1072 -45.28 -27.55 8.08
CA LEU A 1072 -46.52 -26.93 8.58
C LEU A 1072 -47.77 -27.41 7.84
N GLY A 1073 -47.71 -27.46 6.51
CA GLY A 1073 -48.82 -27.91 5.67
C GLY A 1073 -49.19 -29.38 5.89
N LYS A 1074 -48.25 -30.21 6.36
CA LYS A 1074 -48.52 -31.60 6.75
C LYS A 1074 -49.11 -31.74 8.15
N THR A 1075 -48.77 -30.83 9.07
CA THR A 1075 -49.25 -30.87 10.47
C THR A 1075 -50.53 -30.07 10.72
N LEU A 1076 -50.86 -29.08 9.89
CA LEU A 1076 -52.05 -28.24 10.05
C LEU A 1076 -53.39 -29.01 9.96
N PRO A 1077 -53.55 -30.03 9.09
CA PRO A 1077 -54.79 -30.83 9.05
C PRO A 1077 -55.07 -31.58 10.36
N GLU A 1078 -54.03 -32.05 11.04
CA GLU A 1078 -54.13 -32.73 12.34
C GLU A 1078 -54.65 -31.76 13.42
N LEU A 1079 -54.09 -30.54 13.47
CA LEU A 1079 -54.57 -29.49 14.37
C LEU A 1079 -56.03 -29.13 14.09
N ASN A 1080 -56.40 -28.90 12.82
CA ASN A 1080 -57.78 -28.57 12.45
C ASN A 1080 -58.77 -29.68 12.82
N SER A 1081 -58.41 -30.95 12.66
CA SER A 1081 -59.23 -32.09 13.06
C SER A 1081 -59.51 -32.09 14.57
N LEU A 1082 -58.48 -31.87 15.39
CA LEU A 1082 -58.62 -31.80 16.85
C LEU A 1082 -59.49 -30.62 17.29
N VAL A 1083 -59.31 -29.44 16.69
CA VAL A 1083 -60.13 -28.26 17.00
C VAL A 1083 -61.60 -28.53 16.69
N THR A 1084 -61.89 -29.15 15.54
CA THR A 1084 -63.26 -29.49 15.13
C THR A 1084 -63.90 -30.52 16.07
N GLN A 1085 -63.15 -31.55 16.51
CA GLN A 1085 -63.63 -32.53 17.49
C GLN A 1085 -63.98 -31.88 18.84
N ILE A 1086 -63.12 -31.00 19.34
CA ILE A 1086 -63.34 -30.31 20.62
C ILE A 1086 -64.53 -29.34 20.51
N LEU A 1087 -64.64 -28.61 19.41
CA LEU A 1087 -65.79 -27.75 19.12
C LEU A 1087 -67.11 -28.52 19.11
N ALA A 1088 -67.15 -29.73 18.54
CA ALA A 1088 -68.35 -30.56 18.53
C ALA A 1088 -68.89 -30.79 19.95
N VAL A 1089 -68.00 -31.16 20.88
CA VAL A 1089 -68.34 -31.42 22.27
C VAL A 1089 -68.78 -30.14 23.00
N LEU A 1090 -68.12 -29.01 22.74
CA LEU A 1090 -68.46 -27.72 23.37
C LEU A 1090 -69.83 -27.15 22.97
N TYR A 1091 -70.47 -27.68 21.91
CA TYR A 1091 -71.78 -27.24 21.43
C TYR A 1091 -72.93 -28.25 21.65
N ASP A 1092 -72.63 -29.47 22.13
CA ASP A 1092 -73.57 -30.61 22.12
C ASP A 1092 -74.79 -30.46 23.06
N ASP A 1093 -74.72 -29.64 24.13
CA ASP A 1093 -75.73 -29.68 25.23
C ASP A 1093 -76.55 -28.39 25.48
N THR A 1094 -76.41 -27.36 24.64
CA THR A 1094 -77.27 -26.17 24.76
C THR A 1094 -78.67 -26.47 24.22
N ARG A 1095 -79.64 -26.74 25.12
CA ARG A 1095 -81.06 -27.05 24.83
C ARG A 1095 -81.85 -25.98 24.05
N HIS A 1096 -81.21 -25.02 23.38
CA HIS A 1096 -81.83 -24.01 22.51
C HIS A 1096 -81.35 -24.06 21.05
N VAL A 1097 -80.59 -25.09 20.67
CA VAL A 1097 -79.85 -25.11 19.40
C VAL A 1097 -80.55 -25.80 18.23
N ARG A 1098 -81.71 -26.45 18.42
CA ARG A 1098 -82.44 -27.07 17.29
C ARG A 1098 -82.96 -26.07 16.23
N GLY A 1099 -82.88 -24.76 16.47
CA GLY A 1099 -83.35 -23.73 15.53
C GLY A 1099 -82.28 -22.88 14.83
N MET A 1100 -81.19 -22.49 15.51
CA MET A 1100 -80.28 -21.42 15.03
C MET A 1100 -78.85 -21.88 14.72
N THR A 1101 -78.48 -23.12 15.06
CA THR A 1101 -77.09 -23.59 15.00
C THR A 1101 -76.82 -24.62 13.87
N SER A 1102 -77.86 -24.96 13.11
CA SER A 1102 -77.83 -25.95 12.03
C SER A 1102 -76.94 -25.56 10.83
N GLY A 1103 -76.74 -24.26 10.54
CA GLY A 1103 -75.93 -23.85 9.38
C GLY A 1103 -74.42 -24.00 9.56
N MET A 1104 -73.88 -23.64 10.73
CA MET A 1104 -72.44 -23.63 11.00
C MET A 1104 -71.89 -25.02 11.32
N LEU A 1105 -72.60 -25.80 12.13
CA LEU A 1105 -72.19 -27.16 12.45
C LEU A 1105 -72.31 -28.07 11.20
N ARG A 1106 -73.37 -27.90 10.38
CA ARG A 1106 -73.54 -28.72 9.16
C ARG A 1106 -72.48 -28.47 8.09
N SER A 1107 -71.89 -27.26 7.99
CA SER A 1107 -70.76 -27.01 7.08
C SER A 1107 -69.40 -27.44 7.65
N LEU A 1108 -69.24 -27.44 8.99
CA LEU A 1108 -68.02 -27.89 9.66
C LEU A 1108 -67.92 -29.42 9.81
N PHE A 1109 -69.05 -30.14 9.76
CA PHE A 1109 -69.14 -31.60 10.01
C PHE A 1109 -69.64 -32.42 8.80
N GLN A 1110 -69.69 -31.86 7.59
CA GLN A 1110 -69.99 -32.65 6.38
C GLN A 1110 -68.71 -33.34 5.88
N ASP A 1111 -68.75 -34.67 5.78
CA ASP A 1111 -67.66 -35.49 5.22
C ASP A 1111 -67.41 -35.13 3.74
N PRO A 1112 -66.14 -35.09 3.28
CA PRO A 1112 -65.81 -34.76 1.89
C PRO A 1112 -66.37 -35.77 0.87
N GLU A 1113 -66.69 -36.99 1.29
CA GLU A 1113 -67.08 -38.09 0.40
C GLU A 1113 -68.55 -38.04 -0.05
N ASP A 1114 -69.42 -37.26 0.61
CA ASP A 1114 -70.85 -37.14 0.24
C ASP A 1114 -71.13 -36.06 -0.83
N GLN A 1115 -70.10 -35.35 -1.32
CA GLN A 1115 -70.24 -34.33 -2.38
C GLN A 1115 -70.06 -34.87 -3.81
N ASP A 1116 -69.59 -36.11 -3.98
CA ASP A 1116 -69.29 -36.68 -5.30
C ASP A 1116 -70.54 -37.03 -6.14
N VAL A 1117 -71.74 -37.04 -5.54
CA VAL A 1117 -72.97 -37.48 -6.25
C VAL A 1117 -73.66 -36.34 -7.01
N ASN A 1118 -73.35 -35.06 -6.74
CA ASN A 1118 -74.12 -33.94 -7.32
C ASN A 1118 -73.32 -32.95 -8.17
N ILE A 1119 -72.04 -33.21 -8.44
CA ILE A 1119 -71.17 -32.29 -9.21
C ILE A 1119 -71.21 -32.56 -10.73
N GLN A 1120 -71.75 -33.70 -11.17
CA GLN A 1120 -71.74 -34.08 -12.59
C GLN A 1120 -72.82 -33.44 -13.48
N GLN A 1121 -73.68 -32.56 -12.97
CA GLN A 1121 -74.72 -31.89 -13.79
C GLN A 1121 -74.58 -30.37 -13.95
N THR A 1122 -73.50 -29.75 -13.45
CA THR A 1122 -73.35 -28.29 -13.54
C THR A 1122 -71.96 -27.83 -13.99
N ILE A 1123 -71.35 -28.54 -14.95
CA ILE A 1123 -70.14 -28.07 -15.63
C ILE A 1123 -70.49 -27.73 -17.08
N ALA A 1124 -71.13 -26.58 -17.25
CA ALA A 1124 -71.16 -25.84 -18.51
C ALA A 1124 -71.15 -24.34 -18.19
N GLY A 1125 -69.94 -23.83 -17.90
CA GLY A 1125 -69.60 -22.41 -17.95
C GLY A 1125 -69.76 -21.63 -16.65
N VAL A 1126 -68.77 -21.71 -15.74
CA VAL A 1126 -68.39 -20.64 -14.80
C VAL A 1126 -66.89 -20.77 -14.48
N ASP A 1127 -66.24 -19.63 -14.27
CA ASP A 1127 -64.81 -19.41 -14.06
C ASP A 1127 -64.13 -20.24 -12.95
N ALA A 1128 -62.81 -20.45 -13.13
CA ALA A 1128 -61.94 -21.29 -12.31
C ALA A 1128 -61.67 -20.79 -10.87
N ASP A 1129 -62.28 -19.69 -10.44
CA ASP A 1129 -62.11 -19.14 -9.09
C ASP A 1129 -63.09 -19.74 -8.05
N ASP A 1130 -64.22 -20.31 -8.48
CA ASP A 1130 -65.21 -20.88 -7.54
C ASP A 1130 -64.88 -22.29 -7.05
N ALA A 1131 -64.05 -23.05 -7.78
CA ALA A 1131 -63.64 -24.41 -7.37
C ALA A 1131 -62.66 -24.39 -6.16
N ARG A 1132 -61.93 -23.29 -5.93
CA ARG A 1132 -61.06 -23.12 -4.75
C ARG A 1132 -61.83 -22.74 -3.49
N SER A 1133 -63.07 -22.26 -3.63
CA SER A 1133 -63.93 -21.87 -2.52
C SER A 1133 -64.58 -23.09 -1.82
N ALA A 1134 -64.87 -24.16 -2.58
CA ALA A 1134 -65.58 -25.34 -2.06
C ALA A 1134 -64.74 -26.22 -1.10
N VAL A 1135 -63.41 -26.33 -1.30
CA VAL A 1135 -62.52 -27.14 -0.44
C VAL A 1135 -62.21 -26.46 0.91
N ALA A 1136 -62.50 -25.16 1.05
CA ALA A 1136 -62.23 -24.37 2.25
C ALA A 1136 -63.38 -24.35 3.28
N ALA A 1137 -64.48 -25.06 3.03
CA ALA A 1137 -65.73 -24.92 3.78
C ALA A 1137 -65.74 -25.56 5.19
N GLY A 1138 -64.69 -26.32 5.58
CA GLY A 1138 -64.66 -27.11 6.82
C GLY A 1138 -63.48 -26.88 7.78
N THR A 1139 -62.51 -26.01 7.49
CA THR A 1139 -61.31 -25.83 8.35
C THR A 1139 -61.38 -24.58 9.22
N VAL A 1140 -61.07 -24.73 10.53
CA VAL A 1140 -61.09 -23.62 11.51
C VAL A 1140 -59.93 -22.66 11.31
N LEU A 1141 -58.71 -23.19 11.12
CA LEU A 1141 -57.52 -22.43 10.75
C LEU A 1141 -57.23 -22.58 9.26
N ASP A 1142 -56.94 -21.47 8.59
CA ASP A 1142 -56.50 -21.45 7.19
C ASP A 1142 -54.98 -21.61 7.05
N LYS A 1143 -54.46 -21.60 5.80
CA LYS A 1143 -53.02 -21.70 5.50
C LYS A 1143 -52.19 -20.52 6.03
N THR A 1144 -52.82 -19.40 6.35
CA THR A 1144 -52.19 -18.24 7.00
C THR A 1144 -52.17 -18.35 8.51
N LEU A 1145 -52.68 -19.47 9.05
CA LEU A 1145 -52.89 -19.74 10.47
C LEU A 1145 -53.89 -18.77 11.13
N GLY A 1146 -54.69 -18.07 10.30
CA GLY A 1146 -55.80 -17.22 10.73
C GLY A 1146 -57.08 -18.03 10.94
N ILE A 1147 -58.04 -17.47 11.70
CA ILE A 1147 -59.39 -18.05 11.71
C ILE A 1147 -59.98 -17.85 10.31
N ASN A 1148 -60.49 -18.91 9.71
CA ASN A 1148 -61.14 -18.84 8.41
C ASN A 1148 -62.22 -17.75 8.40
N SER A 1149 -62.14 -16.81 7.45
CA SER A 1149 -63.07 -15.68 7.33
C SER A 1149 -64.53 -16.13 7.15
N ALA A 1150 -64.74 -17.33 6.62
CA ALA A 1150 -66.05 -17.99 6.50
C ALA A 1150 -66.75 -18.19 7.86
N LEU A 1151 -66.02 -18.30 8.96
CA LEU A 1151 -66.60 -18.49 10.31
C LEU A 1151 -67.28 -17.23 10.86
N SER A 1152 -67.07 -16.06 10.23
CA SER A 1152 -67.60 -14.76 10.67
C SER A 1152 -67.37 -14.49 12.16
N TYR A 1153 -66.18 -14.85 12.68
CA TYR A 1153 -65.84 -14.82 14.10
C TYR A 1153 -66.21 -13.50 14.81
N ALA A 1154 -65.94 -12.35 14.17
CA ALA A 1154 -66.26 -11.03 14.73
C ALA A 1154 -67.76 -10.74 14.87
N LYS A 1155 -68.63 -11.44 14.14
CA LYS A 1155 -70.10 -11.30 14.19
C LYS A 1155 -70.76 -12.25 15.20
N ARG A 1156 -69.98 -13.05 15.94
CA ARG A 1156 -70.47 -14.03 16.90
C ARG A 1156 -70.66 -13.43 18.30
N SER A 1157 -71.53 -14.04 19.09
CA SER A 1157 -71.73 -13.66 20.50
C SER A 1157 -70.44 -13.85 21.31
N GLY A 1158 -70.33 -13.15 22.44
CA GLY A 1158 -69.15 -13.29 23.32
C GLY A 1158 -68.90 -14.74 23.78
N GLY A 1159 -69.97 -15.48 24.09
CA GLY A 1159 -69.89 -16.88 24.50
C GLY A 1159 -69.46 -17.83 23.37
N GLU A 1160 -69.94 -17.62 22.14
CA GLU A 1160 -69.53 -18.44 20.97
C GLU A 1160 -68.05 -18.24 20.62
N ARG A 1161 -67.59 -16.98 20.66
CA ARG A 1161 -66.17 -16.65 20.46
C ARG A 1161 -65.30 -17.37 21.50
N LYS A 1162 -65.69 -17.29 22.78
CA LYS A 1162 -64.97 -17.96 23.86
C LYS A 1162 -64.89 -19.48 23.71
N ARG A 1163 -65.93 -20.13 23.20
CA ARG A 1163 -65.91 -21.59 22.91
C ARG A 1163 -64.91 -21.95 21.80
N ILE A 1164 -64.78 -21.10 20.77
CA ILE A 1164 -63.76 -21.28 19.71
C ILE A 1164 -62.35 -21.09 20.29
N ASP A 1165 -62.15 -20.06 21.11
CA ASP A 1165 -60.87 -19.80 21.77
C ASP A 1165 -60.43 -20.99 22.64
N LEU A 1166 -61.36 -21.54 23.41
CA LEU A 1166 -61.14 -22.71 24.28
C LEU A 1166 -60.82 -23.97 23.46
N ALA A 1167 -61.55 -24.24 22.38
CA ALA A 1167 -61.30 -25.43 21.56
C ALA A 1167 -59.91 -25.41 20.92
N LEU A 1168 -59.48 -24.24 20.46
CA LEU A 1168 -58.17 -24.05 19.86
C LEU A 1168 -57.03 -24.16 20.87
N PHE A 1169 -57.22 -23.58 22.06
CA PHE A 1169 -56.29 -23.75 23.17
C PHE A 1169 -56.13 -25.23 23.54
N PHE A 1170 -57.24 -25.95 23.71
CA PHE A 1170 -57.21 -27.36 24.05
C PHE A 1170 -56.58 -28.24 22.96
N ALA A 1171 -56.79 -27.93 21.68
CA ALA A 1171 -56.12 -28.63 20.58
C ALA A 1171 -54.60 -28.40 20.57
N LEU A 1172 -54.16 -27.15 20.80
CA LEU A 1172 -52.73 -26.81 20.92
C LEU A 1172 -52.11 -27.44 22.17
N LEU A 1173 -52.85 -27.49 23.28
CA LEU A 1173 -52.44 -28.16 24.50
C LEU A 1173 -52.24 -29.67 24.28
N HIS A 1174 -53.13 -30.31 23.54
CA HIS A 1174 -53.04 -31.73 23.20
C HIS A 1174 -51.80 -32.03 22.35
N LEU A 1175 -51.54 -31.23 21.32
CA LEU A 1175 -50.36 -31.39 20.45
C LEU A 1175 -49.06 -31.03 21.18
N GLY A 1176 -49.08 -29.96 21.98
CA GLY A 1176 -47.96 -29.51 22.79
C GLY A 1176 -47.52 -30.56 23.81
N HIS A 1177 -48.46 -31.19 24.53
CA HIS A 1177 -48.12 -32.27 25.47
C HIS A 1177 -47.51 -33.51 24.80
N ALA A 1178 -47.92 -33.84 23.58
CA ALA A 1178 -47.37 -34.97 22.85
C ALA A 1178 -45.95 -34.71 22.32
N ARG A 1179 -45.58 -33.44 22.11
CA ARG A 1179 -44.36 -33.03 21.41
C ARG A 1179 -43.35 -32.26 22.26
N SER A 1180 -43.73 -31.78 23.44
CA SER A 1180 -42.88 -31.02 24.36
C SER A 1180 -41.95 -31.90 25.20
N ARG A 1181 -40.78 -31.36 25.56
CA ARG A 1181 -39.87 -31.93 26.57
C ARG A 1181 -40.41 -31.77 27.99
N HIS A 1182 -41.34 -30.84 28.21
CA HIS A 1182 -42.07 -30.64 29.47
C HIS A 1182 -43.41 -31.39 29.45
N ARG A 1183 -43.61 -32.32 30.38
CA ARG A 1183 -44.89 -33.02 30.58
C ARG A 1183 -45.57 -32.54 31.85
N ALA A 1184 -46.34 -31.46 31.74
CA ALA A 1184 -47.18 -30.99 32.83
C ALA A 1184 -48.33 -31.97 33.08
N ARG A 1185 -48.37 -32.58 34.25
CA ARG A 1185 -49.50 -33.43 34.66
C ARG A 1185 -50.59 -32.63 35.39
N TYR A 1186 -50.63 -31.31 35.18
CA TYR A 1186 -51.60 -30.42 35.78
C TYR A 1186 -51.97 -29.30 34.81
N LEU A 1187 -53.14 -28.69 35.02
CA LEU A 1187 -53.58 -27.48 34.33
C LEU A 1187 -54.02 -26.43 35.36
N LEU A 1188 -53.62 -25.18 35.17
CA LEU A 1188 -54.05 -24.06 36.01
C LEU A 1188 -55.00 -23.16 35.21
N VAL A 1189 -56.18 -22.86 35.73
CA VAL A 1189 -57.20 -22.04 35.06
C VAL A 1189 -57.60 -20.88 35.96
N ASP A 1190 -57.50 -19.64 35.47
CA ASP A 1190 -57.80 -18.41 36.23
C ASP A 1190 -58.96 -17.64 35.58
N GLU A 1191 -60.17 -17.76 36.17
CA GLU A 1191 -61.37 -16.97 35.84
C GLU A 1191 -61.82 -17.06 34.36
N VAL A 1192 -61.39 -18.08 33.62
CA VAL A 1192 -61.66 -18.20 32.18
C VAL A 1192 -63.10 -18.60 31.90
N PHE A 1193 -63.65 -19.47 32.74
CA PHE A 1193 -65.00 -20.03 32.57
C PHE A 1193 -66.10 -19.08 33.03
N ASP A 1194 -65.78 -18.06 33.81
CA ASP A 1194 -66.73 -17.11 34.41
C ASP A 1194 -67.46 -16.26 33.36
N SER A 1195 -66.92 -16.19 32.13
CA SER A 1195 -67.52 -15.51 30.98
C SER A 1195 -68.51 -16.37 30.17
N LEU A 1196 -68.63 -17.66 30.50
CA LEU A 1196 -69.60 -18.57 29.88
C LEU A 1196 -70.90 -18.60 30.66
N ASP A 1197 -72.00 -18.93 29.97
CA ASP A 1197 -73.28 -19.22 30.61
C ASP A 1197 -73.23 -20.52 31.42
N ALA A 1198 -74.17 -20.74 32.35
CA ALA A 1198 -74.20 -21.95 33.20
C ALA A 1198 -74.19 -23.26 32.39
N ALA A 1199 -74.80 -23.26 31.19
CA ALA A 1199 -74.74 -24.39 30.27
C ALA A 1199 -73.35 -24.54 29.62
N GLY A 1200 -72.69 -23.46 29.21
CA GLY A 1200 -71.32 -23.48 28.69
C GLY A 1200 -70.28 -23.90 29.73
N GLN A 1201 -70.40 -23.42 30.98
CA GLN A 1201 -69.55 -23.83 32.10
C GLN A 1201 -69.64 -25.34 32.35
N ALA A 1202 -70.86 -25.88 32.38
CA ALA A 1202 -71.12 -27.31 32.54
C ALA A 1202 -70.48 -28.19 31.45
N VAL A 1203 -70.54 -27.75 30.19
CA VAL A 1203 -69.97 -28.50 29.06
C VAL A 1203 -68.44 -28.51 29.09
N VAL A 1204 -67.81 -27.38 29.44
CA VAL A 1204 -66.35 -27.31 29.57
C VAL A 1204 -65.87 -28.19 30.72
N VAL A 1205 -66.55 -28.17 31.87
CA VAL A 1205 -66.26 -29.06 33.00
C VAL A 1205 -66.37 -30.53 32.58
N ARG A 1206 -67.40 -30.89 31.81
CA ARG A 1206 -67.57 -32.25 31.28
C ARG A 1206 -66.42 -32.64 30.34
N TRP A 1207 -66.05 -31.77 29.40
CA TRP A 1207 -64.95 -32.02 28.45
C TRP A 1207 -63.60 -32.16 29.17
N CYS A 1208 -63.32 -31.30 30.16
CA CYS A 1208 -62.14 -31.43 31.01
C CYS A 1208 -62.13 -32.81 31.68
N ARG A 1209 -63.26 -33.28 32.21
CA ARG A 1209 -63.38 -34.60 32.85
C ARG A 1209 -63.18 -35.78 31.91
N SER A 1210 -63.74 -35.74 30.69
CA SER A 1210 -63.73 -36.89 29.78
C SER A 1210 -62.45 -37.00 28.95
N SER A 1211 -61.88 -35.87 28.52
CA SER A 1211 -60.81 -35.86 27.51
C SER A 1211 -59.47 -35.33 28.05
N LEU A 1212 -59.50 -34.38 29.00
CA LEU A 1212 -58.28 -33.79 29.57
C LEU A 1212 -57.75 -34.60 30.77
N MET A 1213 -58.64 -35.05 31.66
CA MET A 1213 -58.29 -35.81 32.88
C MET A 1213 -57.78 -37.23 32.60
N ALA A 1214 -57.90 -37.75 31.37
CA ALA A 1214 -57.27 -39.02 30.98
C ALA A 1214 -55.72 -38.92 30.92
N ARG A 1215 -55.16 -37.71 30.87
CA ARG A 1215 -53.71 -37.46 30.68
C ARG A 1215 -53.09 -36.56 31.75
N MET A 1216 -53.90 -35.94 32.61
CA MET A 1216 -53.48 -35.05 33.69
C MET A 1216 -53.89 -35.62 35.06
N ASP A 1217 -53.12 -35.32 36.09
CA ASP A 1217 -53.43 -35.72 37.47
C ASP A 1217 -54.49 -34.82 38.10
N PHE A 1218 -54.50 -33.52 37.82
CA PHE A 1218 -55.56 -32.61 38.25
C PHE A 1218 -55.63 -31.34 37.39
N ALA A 1219 -56.74 -30.62 37.47
CA ALA A 1219 -56.83 -29.24 37.00
C ALA A 1219 -57.33 -28.33 38.12
N LEU A 1220 -56.61 -27.23 38.39
CA LEU A 1220 -56.97 -26.22 39.39
C LEU A 1220 -57.69 -25.07 38.69
N VAL A 1221 -58.93 -24.80 39.06
CA VAL A 1221 -59.79 -23.79 38.44
C VAL A 1221 -60.17 -22.73 39.47
N ILE A 1222 -59.64 -21.53 39.32
CA ILE A 1222 -60.05 -20.34 40.07
C ILE A 1222 -61.29 -19.76 39.40
N THR A 1223 -62.37 -19.57 40.17
CA THR A 1223 -63.65 -19.07 39.66
C THR A 1223 -64.37 -18.22 40.70
N HIS A 1224 -65.10 -17.22 40.23
CA HIS A 1224 -66.08 -16.45 41.03
C HIS A 1224 -67.47 -17.07 41.03
N SER A 1225 -67.70 -18.11 40.21
CA SER A 1225 -69.00 -18.75 40.06
C SER A 1225 -69.25 -19.71 41.22
N GLU A 1226 -70.13 -19.32 42.15
CA GLU A 1226 -70.60 -20.23 43.22
C GLU A 1226 -71.33 -21.46 42.66
N TYR A 1227 -71.83 -21.38 41.42
CA TYR A 1227 -72.49 -22.47 40.70
C TYR A 1227 -71.55 -23.61 40.30
N MET A 1228 -70.26 -23.33 40.03
CA MET A 1228 -69.29 -24.37 39.66
C MET A 1228 -68.75 -25.14 40.88
N GLY A 1229 -68.90 -24.58 42.09
CA GLY A 1229 -68.40 -25.16 43.33
C GLY A 1229 -69.49 -25.66 44.30
N ALA A 1230 -70.77 -25.54 44.01
CA ALA A 1230 -71.83 -25.93 44.95
C ALA A 1230 -71.92 -27.47 45.12
N SER A 1231 -71.73 -27.95 46.35
CA SER A 1231 -71.94 -29.35 46.76
C SER A 1231 -73.41 -29.70 47.00
N ASP A 1232 -74.29 -28.70 47.05
CA ASP A 1232 -75.69 -28.89 47.47
C ASP A 1232 -76.61 -29.23 46.29
N GLY A 1233 -76.82 -30.54 46.10
CA GLY A 1233 -78.11 -31.14 45.68
C GLY A 1233 -78.62 -30.89 44.25
N GLY A 1234 -77.94 -30.09 43.42
CA GLY A 1234 -78.49 -29.62 42.15
C GLY A 1234 -77.57 -29.78 40.93
N GLY A 1235 -77.01 -30.98 40.73
CA GLY A 1235 -76.26 -31.36 39.52
C GLY A 1235 -74.75 -31.21 39.66
N TRP A 1236 -74.00 -32.22 39.21
CA TRP A 1236 -72.53 -32.33 39.16
C TRP A 1236 -71.79 -32.90 40.39
N ALA A 1237 -72.47 -33.41 41.41
CA ALA A 1237 -71.82 -34.19 42.47
C ALA A 1237 -71.37 -35.58 41.94
N GLY A 1238 -70.06 -35.77 41.78
CA GLY A 1238 -69.40 -37.05 41.54
C GLY A 1238 -67.98 -37.02 42.10
N GLU A 1239 -67.41 -38.18 42.44
CA GLU A 1239 -66.17 -38.42 43.23
C GLU A 1239 -64.87 -37.69 42.80
N ALA A 1240 -64.89 -36.84 41.77
CA ALA A 1240 -63.71 -36.21 41.17
C ALA A 1240 -63.72 -34.66 41.16
N ILE A 1241 -64.66 -34.01 41.87
CA ILE A 1241 -64.66 -32.55 42.04
C ILE A 1241 -64.28 -32.20 43.48
N VAL A 1242 -63.27 -31.34 43.65
CA VAL A 1242 -62.77 -30.90 44.97
C VAL A 1242 -63.01 -29.40 45.11
N ARG A 1243 -63.49 -28.93 46.27
CA ARG A 1243 -63.67 -27.50 46.54
C ARG A 1243 -62.63 -27.01 47.53
N ILE A 1244 -61.89 -25.98 47.12
CA ILE A 1244 -60.89 -25.28 47.93
C ILE A 1244 -61.46 -23.90 48.27
N GLU A 1245 -61.87 -23.72 49.52
CA GLU A 1245 -62.35 -22.43 49.99
C GLU A 1245 -61.18 -21.54 50.40
N THR A 1246 -61.15 -20.33 49.86
CA THR A 1246 -60.14 -19.33 50.20
C THR A 1246 -60.77 -18.21 51.03
N ARG A 1247 -60.22 -17.96 52.22
CA ARG A 1247 -60.66 -16.87 53.12
C ARG A 1247 -59.48 -16.06 53.65
N MET A 1248 -59.77 -14.82 54.02
CA MET A 1248 -58.81 -13.97 54.73
C MET A 1248 -58.88 -14.30 56.22
N GLY A 1249 -57.82 -14.91 56.76
CA GLY A 1249 -57.66 -15.17 58.20
C GLY A 1249 -56.83 -14.09 58.90
N ASP A 1250 -56.61 -14.28 60.20
CA ASP A 1250 -55.87 -13.32 61.06
C ASP A 1250 -54.40 -13.13 60.63
N ARG A 1251 -53.84 -14.08 59.88
CA ARG A 1251 -52.46 -14.07 59.35
C ARG A 1251 -52.42 -14.11 57.81
N GLY A 1252 -53.42 -13.53 57.16
CA GLY A 1252 -53.49 -13.48 55.69
C GLY A 1252 -54.30 -14.61 55.06
N THR A 1253 -53.98 -14.98 53.82
CA THR A 1253 -54.75 -15.98 53.04
C THR A 1253 -54.71 -17.38 53.66
N VAL A 1254 -55.88 -18.00 53.83
CA VAL A 1254 -56.06 -19.38 54.28
C VAL A 1254 -56.80 -20.18 53.22
N PHE A 1255 -56.34 -21.41 52.94
CA PHE A 1255 -56.99 -22.38 52.05
C PHE A 1255 -57.53 -23.55 52.87
N GLU A 1256 -58.82 -23.85 52.71
CA GLU A 1256 -59.51 -24.98 53.37
C GLU A 1256 -60.03 -25.94 52.29
N LEU A 1257 -59.77 -27.23 52.46
CA LEU A 1257 -60.13 -28.26 51.48
C LEU A 1257 -61.37 -29.00 51.96
N ASP A 1258 -62.50 -28.85 51.24
CA ASP A 1258 -63.80 -29.44 51.61
C ASP A 1258 -64.18 -29.25 53.10
N GLY A 1259 -63.86 -28.07 53.65
CA GLY A 1259 -64.16 -27.70 55.05
C GLY A 1259 -63.22 -28.31 56.11
N ARG A 1260 -62.03 -28.79 55.72
CA ARG A 1260 -60.96 -29.25 56.62
C ARG A 1260 -59.74 -28.36 56.61
#